data_AF-A0A9W9N123-F1
#
_entry.id   AF-A0A9W9N123-F1
#
_cell.length_a   1.000
_cell.length_b   1.000
_cell.length_c   1.000
_cell.angle_alpha   90.00
_cell.angle_beta   90.00
_cell.angle_gamma   90.00
#
_symmetry.space_group_name_H-M   'P 1'
#
loop_
_entity.id
_entity.type
_entity.pdbx_description
1 polymer ?
#
loop_
_entity_poly.entity_id
_entity_poly.type
_entity_poly.pdbx_seq_one_letter_code
_entity_poly.pdbx_strand_id
1 'polypeptide(L)'
;MGNPEISRGSKSAEASAEAISNPPPYSTITEPIDRPPTYQRPNVSHRLSRNASPRSEETVDIDECIMHLKLLSATAKLRNLVKGTDKLFGVDDREAKNFSSPRKQAQATARIQEKRWAVYVARAVDRFTIWWQTCLPSLNTSRISTLNSSSEAKITWSVNVIPPLDVIMVWHTYMLNPRAFLEDCLRQSKMSVWATGLPWDVISASIDDDTLVFDPGTEARIDFETRTGYSWENIHGSPTKSLLCFGCKQEILVPWTEGSIGCDPDVAFAHCIGYADKSLRVSCPVCKSSITHDSLRVQKFRNDVQRLLKDDLPMPGTLLSQNGTPADDENGDNVAFPNRLIKEGIRSELLQLTDLTENESTTIETIRDHLEGFLKSRSLLRRVNKTMLTSGNSSMPERISLRNVLSRYWNNSSPFAIDLIGAVIRQGTFVDKMENIGWIRLPNLRSAMGHFISKYNVFFQIMAKNKGHAVVPTLDIDLIWHTDQLSPARYYAFSTTQTEGIFINHDDKIDEMKLSDAFAWTSKQYQKLTGGKIYSECICWYCEAVRESSNQGLGRLISPSALHAKTNAALLHDSADSTSDRGKSQGPHISSHNAVRILAQADPKAMQTKSTQLESCWEKAQRRSHNRSGSRGGEDQTQVSYGPYARDPEILREIYPSNPACVNITAGVVGNCISGTQGVGLAQGACVSSTISAQTRGKGKSFCAGMAGCGMSL
;
A
#
# COMPACT_ATOMS: atom_id res chain seq x y z
N MET A 1 2.21 -95.51 -34.21
CA MET A 1 1.32 -96.37 -33.39
C MET A 1 0.51 -95.45 -32.48
N GLY A 2 -0.75 -95.77 -32.18
CA GLY A 2 -1.57 -94.99 -31.25
C GLY A 2 -2.49 -93.90 -31.83
N ASN A 3 -3.44 -94.29 -32.70
CA ASN A 3 -4.79 -93.66 -32.72
C ASN A 3 -5.53 -94.06 -31.40
N PRO A 4 -6.69 -93.46 -31.00
CA PRO A 4 -7.74 -92.74 -31.76
C PRO A 4 -8.01 -91.29 -31.26
N GLU A 5 -8.93 -90.44 -31.77
CA GLU A 5 -9.51 -90.14 -33.11
C GLU A 5 -10.31 -88.78 -33.00
N ILE A 6 -11.30 -88.31 -33.78
CA ILE A 6 -12.25 -88.92 -34.73
C ILE A 6 -12.58 -88.05 -35.98
N SER A 7 -13.77 -87.40 -36.12
CA SER A 7 -14.29 -87.00 -37.44
C SER A 7 -15.26 -85.81 -37.52
N ARG A 8 -15.23 -85.12 -38.68
CA ARG A 8 -16.30 -84.42 -39.47
C ARG A 8 -17.51 -83.82 -38.71
N GLY A 9 -17.92 -82.55 -38.87
CA GLY A 9 -17.47 -81.42 -39.70
C GLY A 9 -18.58 -80.86 -40.63
N SER A 10 -18.84 -79.53 -40.60
CA SER A 10 -19.76 -78.83 -41.53
C SER A 10 -19.58 -77.29 -41.55
N LYS A 11 -20.38 -76.59 -42.39
CA LYS A 11 -20.13 -75.27 -43.01
C LYS A 11 -20.34 -73.99 -42.14
N SER A 12 -19.56 -72.96 -42.49
CA SER A 12 -19.93 -71.53 -42.65
C SER A 12 -20.28 -70.61 -41.46
N ALA A 13 -20.10 -69.30 -41.71
CA ALA A 13 -20.35 -68.09 -40.88
C ALA A 13 -19.13 -67.51 -40.15
N GLU A 14 -19.14 -66.18 -39.99
CA GLU A 14 -18.01 -65.36 -39.53
C GLU A 14 -18.03 -65.13 -38.01
N ALA A 15 -16.87 -65.19 -37.35
CA ALA A 15 -16.64 -64.53 -36.06
C ALA A 15 -15.14 -64.33 -35.76
N SER A 16 -14.84 -63.17 -35.19
CA SER A 16 -13.83 -62.87 -34.16
C SER A 16 -12.58 -63.76 -33.96
N ALA A 17 -11.42 -63.14 -34.20
CA ALA A 17 -10.25 -63.10 -33.30
C ALA A 17 -9.62 -64.40 -32.74
N GLU A 18 -8.53 -64.84 -33.38
CA GLU A 18 -7.33 -65.41 -32.74
C GLU A 18 -6.09 -64.84 -33.49
N ALA A 19 -4.95 -64.44 -32.91
CA ALA A 19 -4.35 -64.61 -31.57
C ALA A 19 -3.51 -65.90 -31.34
N ILE A 20 -2.58 -66.18 -32.26
CA ILE A 20 -1.50 -67.18 -32.13
C ILE A 20 -0.19 -66.43 -32.51
N SER A 21 0.70 -66.00 -31.58
CA SER A 21 1.66 -66.75 -30.73
C SER A 21 2.63 -67.59 -31.58
N ASN A 22 3.96 -67.66 -31.39
CA ASN A 22 4.96 -67.17 -30.43
C ASN A 22 6.36 -67.29 -31.14
N PRO A 23 7.56 -66.97 -30.57
CA PRO A 23 7.95 -66.71 -29.17
C PRO A 23 8.77 -65.39 -28.94
N PRO A 24 9.24 -65.11 -27.70
CA PRO A 24 9.82 -63.82 -27.28
C PRO A 24 11.34 -63.94 -26.91
N PRO A 25 11.95 -63.05 -26.08
CA PRO A 25 12.33 -61.66 -26.42
C PRO A 25 13.77 -61.25 -25.99
N TYR A 26 14.25 -60.09 -26.49
CA TYR A 26 14.99 -58.99 -25.79
C TYR A 26 15.48 -57.99 -26.87
N SER A 27 15.46 -56.66 -26.72
CA SER A 27 14.87 -55.78 -25.70
C SER A 27 14.54 -54.40 -26.31
N THR A 28 13.52 -53.74 -25.78
CA THR A 28 13.07 -52.37 -26.13
C THR A 28 13.94 -51.29 -25.43
N ILE A 29 13.85 -49.98 -25.68
CA ILE A 29 12.75 -49.13 -26.21
C ILE A 29 13.27 -48.16 -27.29
N THR A 30 12.41 -47.88 -28.29
CA THR A 30 12.70 -47.02 -29.46
C THR A 30 11.84 -45.75 -29.45
N GLU A 31 12.31 -44.70 -30.12
CA GLU A 31 11.46 -43.60 -30.60
C GLU A 31 10.49 -44.08 -31.72
N PRO A 32 9.31 -43.45 -31.88
CA PRO A 32 8.51 -43.52 -33.10
C PRO A 32 8.44 -42.18 -33.86
N ILE A 33 8.31 -42.29 -35.18
CA ILE A 33 8.55 -41.24 -36.19
C ILE A 33 7.35 -40.29 -36.44
N ASP A 34 7.67 -39.01 -36.62
CA ASP A 34 6.99 -37.87 -37.30
C ASP A 34 5.47 -37.63 -37.25
N ARG A 35 5.14 -36.33 -37.26
CA ARG A 35 3.79 -35.76 -37.42
C ARG A 35 3.80 -34.64 -38.48
N PRO A 36 2.63 -34.26 -39.05
CA PRO A 36 2.53 -33.19 -40.05
C PRO A 36 3.13 -31.85 -39.56
N PRO A 37 3.55 -30.97 -40.50
CA PRO A 37 4.51 -29.90 -40.23
C PRO A 37 4.05 -28.97 -39.10
N THR A 38 4.85 -28.93 -38.04
CA THR A 38 4.65 -28.01 -36.94
C THR A 38 4.84 -26.58 -37.46
N TYR A 39 3.81 -25.75 -37.37
CA TYR A 39 4.02 -24.30 -37.43
C TYR A 39 4.80 -23.90 -36.17
N GLN A 40 6.13 -23.95 -36.27
CA GLN A 40 7.01 -23.26 -35.34
C GLN A 40 6.64 -21.78 -35.42
N ARG A 41 5.90 -21.29 -34.43
CA ARG A 41 5.94 -19.85 -34.12
C ARG A 41 7.42 -19.53 -33.93
N PRO A 42 7.99 -18.53 -34.64
CA PRO A 42 9.36 -18.12 -34.40
C PRO A 42 9.55 -17.89 -32.91
N ASN A 43 10.67 -18.35 -32.35
CA ASN A 43 10.94 -18.14 -30.94
C ASN A 43 11.35 -16.67 -30.76
N VAL A 44 10.35 -15.77 -30.66
CA VAL A 44 10.53 -14.31 -30.63
C VAL A 44 11.04 -13.86 -29.26
N SER A 45 12.26 -14.33 -28.94
CA SER A 45 13.18 -13.65 -28.03
C SER A 45 13.65 -12.35 -28.68
N HIS A 46 12.73 -11.40 -28.87
CA HIS A 46 13.09 -10.01 -29.14
C HIS A 46 13.77 -9.45 -27.89
N ARG A 47 15.09 -9.64 -27.81
CA ARG A 47 15.98 -8.83 -26.98
C ARG A 47 15.89 -7.38 -27.48
N LEU A 48 14.85 -6.67 -27.07
CA LEU A 48 14.76 -5.22 -27.24
C LEU A 48 15.85 -4.60 -26.38
N SER A 49 16.95 -4.20 -27.02
CA SER A 49 18.00 -3.42 -26.37
C SER A 49 17.41 -2.05 -25.99
N ARG A 50 16.94 -1.91 -24.74
CA ARG A 50 16.47 -0.65 -24.15
C ARG A 50 17.64 0.32 -23.87
N ASN A 51 18.47 0.57 -24.90
CA ASN A 51 19.54 1.57 -24.91
C ASN A 51 19.02 2.97 -25.30
N ALA A 52 17.77 3.28 -24.94
CA ALA A 52 17.19 4.61 -24.98
C ALA A 52 16.75 4.98 -23.57
N SER A 53 17.27 6.09 -23.03
CA SER A 53 16.71 6.67 -21.80
C SER A 53 15.29 7.15 -22.07
N PRO A 54 14.30 6.81 -21.21
CA PRO A 54 12.94 7.32 -21.37
C PRO A 54 12.91 8.85 -21.45
N ARG A 55 12.07 9.39 -22.31
CA ARG A 55 11.81 10.84 -22.36
C ARG A 55 11.08 11.28 -21.11
N SER A 56 11.27 12.53 -20.67
CA SER A 56 10.60 13.12 -19.50
C SER A 56 9.07 13.22 -19.61
N GLU A 57 8.51 12.88 -20.79
CA GLU A 57 7.09 12.88 -21.11
C GLU A 57 6.50 11.45 -21.20
N GLU A 58 7.34 10.41 -21.21
CA GLU A 58 6.90 9.02 -21.34
C GLU A 58 6.42 8.47 -19.99
N THR A 59 5.20 7.96 -19.98
CA THR A 59 4.52 7.34 -18.82
C THR A 59 4.89 5.85 -18.71
N VAL A 60 4.12 5.08 -17.94
CA VAL A 60 4.29 3.63 -17.78
C VAL A 60 3.88 2.84 -19.01
N ASP A 61 4.58 1.73 -19.27
CA ASP A 61 4.31 0.85 -20.40
C ASP A 61 3.27 -0.26 -20.09
N ILE A 62 2.65 -0.81 -21.14
CA ILE A 62 1.70 -1.92 -21.05
C ILE A 62 2.33 -3.19 -20.46
N ASP A 63 3.57 -3.54 -20.82
CA ASP A 63 4.24 -4.75 -20.30
C ASP A 63 4.61 -4.60 -18.83
N GLU A 64 5.03 -3.40 -18.42
CA GLU A 64 5.27 -3.05 -17.00
C GLU A 64 3.99 -3.26 -16.18
N CYS A 65 2.81 -2.91 -16.71
CA CYS A 65 1.53 -3.13 -16.04
C CYS A 65 1.11 -4.62 -15.98
N ILE A 66 1.43 -5.41 -17.01
CA ILE A 66 1.15 -6.85 -17.04
C ILE A 66 2.08 -7.61 -16.06
N MET A 67 3.36 -7.25 -16.01
CA MET A 67 4.32 -7.80 -15.05
C MET A 67 3.97 -7.42 -13.60
N HIS A 68 3.43 -6.22 -13.38
CA HIS A 68 2.88 -5.84 -12.08
C HIS A 68 1.67 -6.70 -11.67
N LEU A 69 0.73 -6.97 -12.59
CA LEU A 69 -0.38 -7.89 -12.32
C LEU A 69 0.10 -9.31 -11.96
N LYS A 70 1.14 -9.85 -12.62
CA LYS A 70 1.76 -11.15 -12.26
C LYS A 70 2.26 -11.14 -10.81
N LEU A 71 3.01 -10.11 -10.42
CA LEU A 71 3.55 -9.96 -9.05
C LEU A 71 2.44 -9.85 -8.00
N LEU A 72 1.36 -9.12 -8.28
CA LEU A 72 0.21 -9.00 -7.39
C LEU A 72 -0.50 -10.36 -7.20
N SER A 73 -0.74 -11.12 -8.27
CA SER A 73 -1.32 -12.46 -8.18
C SER A 73 -0.43 -13.46 -7.44
N ALA A 74 0.89 -13.43 -7.64
CA ALA A 74 1.83 -14.24 -6.87
C ALA A 74 1.78 -13.88 -5.37
N THR A 75 1.71 -12.58 -5.05
CA THR A 75 1.56 -12.07 -3.67
C THR A 75 0.22 -12.51 -3.05
N ALA A 76 -0.88 -12.52 -3.82
CA ALA A 76 -2.18 -13.01 -3.37
C ALA A 76 -2.14 -14.51 -3.03
N LYS A 77 -1.49 -15.32 -3.88
CA LYS A 77 -1.28 -16.76 -3.62
C LYS A 77 -0.46 -17.00 -2.35
N LEU A 78 0.63 -16.23 -2.14
CA LEU A 78 1.43 -16.29 -0.93
C LEU A 78 0.60 -15.95 0.33
N ARG A 79 -0.19 -14.86 0.29
CA ARG A 79 -1.06 -14.47 1.41
C ARG A 79 -2.09 -15.54 1.75
N ASN A 80 -2.71 -16.15 0.74
CA ASN A 80 -3.68 -17.23 0.94
C ASN A 80 -3.06 -18.51 1.51
N LEU A 81 -1.86 -18.89 1.05
CA LEU A 81 -1.09 -20.00 1.61
C LEU A 81 -0.78 -19.78 3.10
N VAL A 82 -0.32 -18.58 3.46
CA VAL A 82 0.01 -18.22 4.85
C VAL A 82 -1.23 -18.16 5.75
N LYS A 83 -2.35 -17.57 5.29
CA LYS A 83 -3.63 -17.59 6.02
C LYS A 83 -4.08 -19.04 6.28
N GLY A 84 -4.02 -19.90 5.25
CA GLY A 84 -4.54 -21.27 5.27
C GLY A 84 -3.66 -22.35 5.90
N THR A 85 -2.42 -22.06 6.30
CA THR A 85 -1.52 -23.06 6.90
C THR A 85 -1.75 -23.17 8.41
N ASP A 86 -2.42 -24.24 8.86
CA ASP A 86 -2.65 -24.54 10.29
C ASP A 86 -1.34 -24.57 11.10
N LYS A 87 -1.40 -24.15 12.37
CA LYS A 87 -0.29 -24.07 13.34
C LYS A 87 0.92 -23.23 12.95
N LEU A 88 0.89 -22.52 11.81
CA LEU A 88 2.00 -21.66 11.42
C LEU A 88 2.25 -20.60 12.51
N PHE A 89 3.51 -20.47 12.94
CA PHE A 89 3.96 -19.65 14.07
C PHE A 89 3.29 -19.98 15.43
N GLY A 90 2.75 -21.18 15.59
CA GLY A 90 2.08 -21.62 16.83
C GLY A 90 0.59 -21.28 16.92
N VAL A 91 0.00 -20.64 15.90
CA VAL A 91 -1.41 -20.23 15.89
C VAL A 91 -2.27 -21.37 15.30
N ASP A 92 -3.09 -22.04 16.11
CA ASP A 92 -3.81 -23.28 15.75
C ASP A 92 -5.30 -23.02 15.43
N ASP A 93 -5.82 -23.55 14.31
CA ASP A 93 -7.23 -23.40 13.92
C ASP A 93 -8.23 -23.97 14.96
N ARG A 94 -7.77 -24.86 15.84
CA ARG A 94 -8.56 -25.41 16.95
C ARG A 94 -8.99 -24.34 17.94
N GLU A 95 -8.26 -23.23 18.08
CA GLU A 95 -8.65 -22.13 18.98
C GLU A 95 -10.02 -21.53 18.61
N ALA A 96 -10.40 -21.55 17.32
CA ALA A 96 -11.73 -21.12 16.88
C ALA A 96 -12.87 -21.97 17.46
N LYS A 97 -12.60 -23.22 17.86
CA LYS A 97 -13.59 -24.15 18.43
C LYS A 97 -13.93 -23.86 19.89
N ASN A 98 -13.14 -23.01 20.56
CA ASN A 98 -13.40 -22.58 21.94
C ASN A 98 -14.60 -21.62 22.05
N PHE A 99 -15.09 -21.08 20.93
CA PHE A 99 -16.21 -20.14 20.91
C PHE A 99 -17.55 -20.87 20.75
N SER A 100 -18.54 -20.49 21.54
CA SER A 100 -19.81 -21.24 21.69
C SER A 100 -20.82 -21.06 20.56
N SER A 101 -20.70 -20.03 19.71
CA SER A 101 -21.65 -19.76 18.62
C SER A 101 -20.96 -19.79 17.24
N PRO A 102 -21.59 -20.35 16.18
CA PRO A 102 -20.99 -20.42 14.85
C PRO A 102 -20.53 -19.07 14.29
N ARG A 103 -21.22 -17.98 14.64
CA ARG A 103 -20.80 -16.61 14.28
C ARG A 103 -19.48 -16.21 14.94
N LYS A 104 -19.30 -16.46 16.24
CA LYS A 104 -18.02 -16.19 16.92
C LYS A 104 -16.93 -17.17 16.48
N GLN A 105 -17.25 -18.42 16.15
CA GLN A 105 -16.30 -19.38 15.57
C GLN A 105 -15.77 -18.89 14.20
N ALA A 106 -16.67 -18.51 13.27
CA ALA A 106 -16.26 -17.97 11.96
C ALA A 106 -15.42 -16.69 12.08
N GLN A 107 -15.79 -15.80 13.01
CA GLN A 107 -15.01 -14.60 13.31
C GLN A 107 -13.63 -14.96 13.91
N ALA A 108 -13.55 -15.93 14.83
CA ALA A 108 -12.30 -16.42 15.40
C ALA A 108 -11.37 -17.03 14.34
N THR A 109 -11.90 -17.83 13.41
CA THR A 109 -11.14 -18.35 12.25
C THR A 109 -10.55 -17.22 11.42
N ALA A 110 -11.32 -16.17 11.13
CA ALA A 110 -10.80 -15.00 10.41
C ALA A 110 -9.66 -14.31 11.19
N ARG A 111 -9.78 -14.17 12.52
CA ARG A 111 -8.71 -13.62 13.39
C ARG A 111 -7.46 -14.50 13.43
N ILE A 112 -7.59 -15.82 13.43
CA ILE A 112 -6.46 -16.76 13.41
C ILE A 112 -5.69 -16.66 12.08
N GLN A 113 -6.41 -16.64 10.96
CA GLN A 113 -5.80 -16.44 9.64
C GLN A 113 -5.13 -15.06 9.52
N GLU A 114 -5.81 -14.01 10.01
CA GLU A 114 -5.26 -12.66 10.10
C GLU A 114 -3.98 -12.63 10.95
N LYS A 115 -3.95 -13.35 12.08
CA LYS A 115 -2.80 -13.40 12.99
C LYS A 115 -1.59 -14.06 12.33
N ARG A 116 -1.76 -15.17 11.61
CA ARG A 116 -0.68 -15.81 10.83
C ARG A 116 -0.10 -14.83 9.81
N TRP A 117 -0.95 -14.10 9.09
CA TRP A 117 -0.52 -13.09 8.12
C TRP A 117 0.23 -11.92 8.78
N ALA A 118 -0.26 -11.41 9.92
CA ALA A 118 0.41 -10.35 10.66
C ALA A 118 1.83 -10.73 11.12
N VAL A 119 2.00 -11.96 11.64
CA VAL A 119 3.30 -12.50 12.05
C VAL A 119 4.22 -12.73 10.84
N TYR A 120 3.69 -13.24 9.74
CA TYR A 120 4.44 -13.42 8.49
C TYR A 120 4.98 -12.09 7.95
N VAL A 121 4.14 -11.05 7.90
CA VAL A 121 4.51 -9.71 7.43
C VAL A 121 5.53 -9.06 8.36
N ALA A 122 5.41 -9.22 9.68
CA ALA A 122 6.42 -8.75 10.63
C ALA A 122 7.80 -9.40 10.39
N ARG A 123 7.83 -10.70 10.06
CA ARG A 123 9.04 -11.43 9.66
C ARG A 123 9.57 -10.97 8.29
N ALA A 124 8.69 -10.74 7.33
CA ALA A 124 9.05 -10.27 5.98
C ALA A 124 9.70 -8.87 6.03
N VAL A 125 9.17 -7.96 6.84
CA VAL A 125 9.74 -6.61 7.05
C VAL A 125 11.11 -6.68 7.72
N ASP A 126 11.34 -7.63 8.62
CA ASP A 126 12.67 -7.85 9.23
C ASP A 126 13.68 -8.39 8.21
N ARG A 127 13.28 -9.39 7.40
CA ARG A 127 14.08 -9.95 6.30
C ARG A 127 14.42 -8.89 5.25
N PHE A 128 13.45 -8.05 4.89
CA PHE A 128 13.69 -6.87 4.04
C PHE A 128 14.63 -5.86 4.70
N THR A 129 14.54 -5.64 6.02
CA THR A 129 15.45 -4.75 6.75
C THR A 129 16.91 -5.21 6.65
N ILE A 130 17.17 -6.52 6.84
CA ILE A 130 18.51 -7.09 6.70
C ILE A 130 18.98 -7.05 5.25
N TRP A 131 18.16 -7.49 4.29
CA TRP A 131 18.49 -7.44 2.85
C TRP A 131 18.80 -6.01 2.36
N TRP A 132 18.03 -5.01 2.80
CA TRP A 132 18.29 -3.60 2.50
C TRP A 132 19.65 -3.12 3.01
N GLN A 133 20.10 -3.64 4.16
CA GLN A 133 21.37 -3.29 4.77
C GLN A 133 22.56 -4.05 4.15
N THR A 134 22.45 -5.37 3.95
CA THR A 134 23.56 -6.25 3.54
C THR A 134 23.62 -6.58 2.06
N CYS A 135 22.48 -6.64 1.37
CA CYS A 135 22.43 -7.07 -0.03
C CYS A 135 22.51 -5.91 -1.03
N LEU A 136 21.86 -4.78 -0.74
CA LEU A 136 21.80 -3.63 -1.65
C LEU A 136 23.10 -2.79 -1.65
N PRO A 137 23.63 -2.39 -2.82
CA PRO A 137 24.79 -1.49 -2.90
C PRO A 137 24.47 -0.12 -2.30
N SER A 138 25.50 0.61 -1.87
CA SER A 138 25.37 1.98 -1.39
C SER A 138 26.09 2.97 -2.32
N LEU A 139 25.37 4.03 -2.71
CA LEU A 139 25.83 5.13 -3.55
C LEU A 139 25.68 6.46 -2.77
N ASN A 140 26.81 7.04 -2.38
CA ASN A 140 26.88 8.33 -1.66
C ASN A 140 26.67 9.51 -2.62
N THR A 141 25.43 9.76 -3.07
CA THR A 141 25.05 11.02 -3.73
C THR A 141 23.91 11.70 -2.99
N SER A 142 24.12 12.95 -2.60
CA SER A 142 23.13 13.80 -1.91
C SER A 142 22.20 14.55 -2.87
N ARG A 143 22.48 14.52 -4.19
CA ARG A 143 21.72 15.24 -5.22
C ARG A 143 21.10 14.26 -6.23
N ILE A 144 19.91 14.60 -6.71
CA ILE A 144 19.21 13.86 -7.77
C ILE A 144 19.77 14.23 -9.16
N SER A 145 20.20 15.48 -9.35
CA SER A 145 20.74 15.95 -10.64
C SER A 145 21.98 15.19 -11.10
N THR A 146 22.80 14.67 -10.19
CA THR A 146 23.98 13.84 -10.48
C THR A 146 23.63 12.40 -10.89
N LEU A 147 22.40 11.92 -10.63
CA LEU A 147 21.94 10.58 -11.07
C LEU A 147 21.59 10.57 -12.56
N ASN A 148 21.12 11.71 -13.11
CA ASN A 148 20.76 11.83 -14.52
C ASN A 148 21.98 11.89 -15.46
N SER A 149 23.19 11.98 -14.90
CA SER A 149 24.45 12.18 -15.63
C SER A 149 25.46 11.04 -15.54
N SER A 150 25.17 9.93 -14.84
CA SER A 150 26.03 8.74 -14.82
C SER A 150 25.21 7.45 -15.01
N SER A 151 25.65 6.60 -15.94
CA SER A 151 25.13 5.24 -16.11
C SER A 151 25.53 4.30 -14.97
N GLU A 152 26.60 4.61 -14.24
CA GLU A 152 27.12 3.85 -13.09
C GLU A 152 26.19 3.93 -11.87
N ALA A 153 25.20 4.85 -11.89
CA ALA A 153 24.23 5.00 -10.83
C ALA A 153 23.16 3.90 -10.79
N LYS A 154 23.05 3.02 -11.80
CA LYS A 154 22.01 1.97 -11.88
C LYS A 154 22.54 0.57 -11.54
N ILE A 155 21.65 -0.24 -10.96
CA ILE A 155 21.92 -1.64 -10.59
C ILE A 155 21.55 -2.53 -11.77
N THR A 156 22.52 -3.28 -12.29
CA THR A 156 22.25 -4.38 -13.24
C THR A 156 21.80 -5.60 -12.44
N TRP A 157 20.48 -5.85 -12.42
CA TRP A 157 19.90 -7.01 -11.75
C TRP A 157 20.05 -8.28 -12.59
N SER A 158 20.23 -9.41 -11.90
CA SER A 158 20.17 -10.76 -12.47
C SER A 158 19.31 -11.65 -11.58
N VAL A 159 18.73 -12.72 -12.15
CA VAL A 159 17.90 -13.69 -11.41
C VAL A 159 18.64 -14.20 -10.15
N ASN A 160 19.93 -14.54 -10.28
CA ASN A 160 20.79 -15.06 -9.21
C ASN A 160 20.99 -14.15 -7.97
N VAL A 161 20.48 -12.92 -7.95
CA VAL A 161 20.59 -12.00 -6.79
C VAL A 161 19.25 -11.37 -6.40
N ILE A 162 18.13 -11.91 -6.90
CA ILE A 162 16.79 -11.43 -6.53
C ILE A 162 16.37 -12.01 -5.17
N PRO A 163 15.76 -11.21 -4.26
CA PRO A 163 15.32 -11.72 -2.98
C PRO A 163 14.02 -12.55 -3.06
N PRO A 164 13.65 -13.26 -1.98
CA PRO A 164 12.37 -13.96 -1.82
C PRO A 164 11.14 -13.07 -2.08
N LEU A 165 10.03 -13.70 -2.49
CA LEU A 165 8.78 -13.02 -2.83
C LEU A 165 8.21 -12.11 -1.72
N ASP A 166 8.35 -12.47 -0.45
CA ASP A 166 7.89 -11.64 0.67
C ASP A 166 8.76 -10.40 0.90
N VAL A 167 10.06 -10.49 0.60
CA VAL A 167 10.97 -9.35 0.59
C VAL A 167 10.69 -8.44 -0.61
N ILE A 168 10.34 -9.00 -1.79
CA ILE A 168 9.85 -8.24 -2.95
C ILE A 168 8.53 -7.53 -2.61
N MET A 169 7.57 -8.20 -1.94
CA MET A 169 6.30 -7.61 -1.52
C MET A 169 6.49 -6.39 -0.60
N VAL A 170 7.43 -6.47 0.36
CA VAL A 170 7.77 -5.32 1.22
C VAL A 170 8.44 -4.21 0.41
N TRP A 171 9.38 -4.53 -0.48
CA TRP A 171 10.07 -3.56 -1.33
C TRP A 171 9.09 -2.82 -2.26
N HIS A 172 8.22 -3.57 -2.94
CA HIS A 172 7.11 -3.06 -3.76
C HIS A 172 6.26 -2.06 -2.98
N THR A 173 5.71 -2.48 -1.84
CA THR A 173 4.82 -1.64 -1.02
C THR A 173 5.50 -0.36 -0.53
N TYR A 174 6.79 -0.45 -0.22
CA TYR A 174 7.60 0.68 0.23
C TYR A 174 7.85 1.71 -0.89
N MET A 175 8.06 1.26 -2.13
CA MET A 175 8.17 2.13 -3.30
C MET A 175 6.87 2.88 -3.62
N LEU A 176 5.70 2.30 -3.28
CA LEU A 176 4.39 2.98 -3.35
C LEU A 176 4.21 4.09 -2.30
N ASN A 177 5.26 4.44 -1.54
CA ASN A 177 5.32 5.62 -0.68
C ASN A 177 6.42 6.58 -1.20
N PRO A 178 6.25 7.18 -2.39
CA PRO A 178 7.37 7.67 -3.21
C PRO A 178 8.21 8.77 -2.55
N ARG A 179 7.61 9.69 -1.78
CA ARG A 179 8.39 10.68 -0.99
C ARG A 179 9.17 10.05 0.15
N ALA A 180 8.60 9.07 0.86
CA ALA A 180 9.29 8.39 1.95
C ALA A 180 10.46 7.54 1.43
N PHE A 181 10.22 6.78 0.36
CA PHE A 181 11.23 5.98 -0.32
C PHE A 181 12.40 6.83 -0.84
N LEU A 182 12.14 8.02 -1.40
CA LEU A 182 13.18 8.98 -1.78
C LEU A 182 13.99 9.49 -0.57
N GLU A 183 13.32 9.94 0.50
CA GLU A 183 14.00 10.47 1.69
C GLU A 183 14.89 9.42 2.38
N ASP A 184 14.46 8.16 2.41
CA ASP A 184 15.27 7.05 2.89
C ASP A 184 16.40 6.67 1.94
N CYS A 185 16.17 6.66 0.62
CA CYS A 185 17.25 6.41 -0.35
C CYS A 185 18.35 7.48 -0.27
N LEU A 186 18.01 8.74 -0.05
CA LEU A 186 18.97 9.82 0.18
C LEU A 186 19.70 9.63 1.52
N ARG A 187 18.97 9.44 2.63
CA ARG A 187 19.57 9.34 3.98
C ARG A 187 20.38 8.05 4.21
N GLN A 188 20.09 6.98 3.48
CA GLN A 188 20.72 5.66 3.66
C GLN A 188 21.67 5.30 2.50
N SER A 189 21.99 6.27 1.63
CA SER A 189 22.85 6.10 0.46
C SER A 189 22.38 4.97 -0.47
N LYS A 190 21.07 4.77 -0.66
CA LYS A 190 20.49 3.76 -1.57
C LYS A 190 19.94 4.37 -2.87
N MET A 191 20.44 5.53 -3.28
CA MET A 191 19.97 6.23 -4.49
C MET A 191 20.13 5.45 -5.79
N SER A 192 21.01 4.45 -5.84
CA SER A 192 21.10 3.52 -6.98
C SER A 192 19.87 2.62 -7.12
N VAL A 193 19.26 2.21 -5.99
CA VAL A 193 18.00 1.45 -5.96
C VAL A 193 16.86 2.33 -6.50
N TRP A 194 16.80 3.58 -6.05
CA TRP A 194 15.83 4.58 -6.52
C TRP A 194 15.97 4.92 -8.02
N ALA A 195 17.21 5.06 -8.50
CA ALA A 195 17.53 5.34 -9.90
C ALA A 195 17.27 4.15 -10.85
N THR A 196 17.23 2.94 -10.31
CA THR A 196 16.96 1.71 -11.07
C THR A 196 15.46 1.40 -11.15
N GLY A 197 14.76 1.53 -10.02
CA GLY A 197 13.39 1.03 -9.90
C GLY A 197 13.31 -0.48 -9.70
N LEU A 198 12.09 -1.03 -9.82
CA LEU A 198 11.82 -2.44 -9.60
C LEU A 198 12.21 -3.25 -10.85
N PRO A 199 13.00 -4.35 -10.73
CA PRO A 199 13.54 -5.09 -11.88
C PRO A 199 12.49 -6.01 -12.52
N TRP A 200 11.54 -5.43 -13.24
CA TRP A 200 10.41 -6.15 -13.85
C TRP A 200 10.82 -7.35 -14.70
N ASP A 201 11.82 -7.19 -15.57
CA ASP A 201 12.31 -8.25 -16.46
C ASP A 201 12.80 -9.48 -15.68
N VAL A 202 13.42 -9.26 -14.51
CA VAL A 202 13.94 -10.32 -13.64
C VAL A 202 12.83 -10.92 -12.77
N ILE A 203 11.93 -10.09 -12.24
CA ILE A 203 10.77 -10.54 -11.45
C ILE A 203 9.85 -11.41 -12.31
N SER A 204 9.48 -10.96 -13.52
CA SER A 204 8.58 -11.73 -14.38
C SER A 204 9.25 -12.94 -15.03
N ALA A 205 10.58 -13.00 -15.12
CA ALA A 205 11.29 -14.22 -15.50
C ALA A 205 11.40 -15.23 -14.33
N SER A 206 11.12 -14.78 -13.09
CA SER A 206 11.12 -15.61 -11.88
C SER A 206 9.71 -15.98 -11.41
N ILE A 207 8.66 -15.65 -12.18
CA ILE A 207 7.25 -16.03 -11.91
C ILE A 207 6.76 -16.85 -13.10
N ASP A 208 6.35 -18.09 -12.85
CA ASP A 208 5.78 -18.97 -13.87
C ASP A 208 4.41 -18.46 -14.37
N ASP A 209 4.19 -18.43 -15.69
CA ASP A 209 3.05 -17.73 -16.31
C ASP A 209 1.69 -18.38 -16.02
N ASP A 210 1.63 -19.70 -15.84
CA ASP A 210 0.40 -20.45 -15.57
C ASP A 210 0.13 -20.63 -14.07
N THR A 211 1.15 -21.08 -13.33
CA THR A 211 1.03 -21.38 -11.89
C THR A 211 1.21 -20.15 -11.01
N LEU A 212 1.82 -19.06 -11.51
CA LEU A 212 2.16 -17.83 -10.79
C LEU A 212 2.92 -18.10 -9.47
N VAL A 213 3.72 -19.17 -9.47
CA VAL A 213 4.70 -19.49 -8.42
C VAL A 213 5.98 -18.70 -8.69
N PHE A 214 6.59 -18.15 -7.63
CA PHE A 214 7.87 -17.46 -7.72
C PHE A 214 9.02 -18.44 -7.44
N ASP A 215 9.83 -18.73 -8.44
CA ASP A 215 11.07 -19.53 -8.31
C ASP A 215 12.19 -18.96 -9.21
N PRO A 216 13.14 -18.20 -8.64
CA PRO A 216 14.35 -17.74 -9.34
C PRO A 216 15.48 -18.78 -9.37
N GLY A 217 15.25 -19.99 -8.86
CA GLY A 217 16.24 -21.06 -8.81
C GLY A 217 17.28 -20.92 -7.69
N THR A 218 18.15 -21.93 -7.60
CA THR A 218 18.99 -22.20 -6.42
C THR A 218 20.04 -21.13 -6.12
N GLU A 219 20.58 -20.44 -7.13
CA GLU A 219 21.64 -19.44 -6.94
C GLU A 219 21.13 -18.21 -6.17
N ALA A 220 19.93 -17.71 -6.50
CA ALA A 220 19.29 -16.60 -5.78
C ALA A 220 19.04 -16.95 -4.31
N ARG A 221 18.66 -18.21 -4.07
CA ARG A 221 18.52 -18.77 -2.73
C ARG A 221 19.85 -18.78 -1.97
N ILE A 222 20.93 -19.25 -2.59
CA ILE A 222 22.26 -19.30 -1.97
C ILE A 222 22.79 -17.88 -1.67
N ASP A 223 22.65 -16.91 -2.58
CA ASP A 223 23.07 -15.51 -2.32
C ASP A 223 22.31 -14.93 -1.12
N PHE A 224 20.98 -15.06 -1.08
CA PHE A 224 20.16 -14.53 0.00
C PHE A 224 20.44 -15.21 1.34
N GLU A 225 20.46 -16.54 1.41
CA GLU A 225 20.72 -17.29 2.65
C GLU A 225 22.13 -16.97 3.18
N THR A 226 23.13 -16.87 2.30
CA THR A 226 24.52 -16.55 2.67
C THR A 226 24.72 -15.11 3.14
N ARG A 227 24.10 -14.12 2.46
CA ARG A 227 24.34 -12.68 2.72
C ARG A 227 23.42 -12.07 3.79
N THR A 228 22.33 -12.74 4.13
CA THR A 228 21.43 -12.29 5.22
C THR A 228 21.53 -13.15 6.47
N GLY A 229 21.89 -14.44 6.35
CA GLY A 229 21.80 -15.41 7.44
C GLY A 229 20.36 -15.88 7.75
N TYR A 230 19.36 -15.47 6.95
CA TYR A 230 17.97 -15.91 7.08
C TYR A 230 17.64 -16.95 5.99
N SER A 231 16.95 -18.02 6.37
CA SER A 231 16.36 -19.02 5.45
C SER A 231 15.60 -18.34 4.31
N TRP A 232 15.65 -18.89 3.09
CA TRP A 232 14.92 -18.40 1.90
C TRP A 232 13.40 -18.41 2.09
N GLU A 233 12.91 -19.46 2.73
CA GLU A 233 11.52 -19.56 3.15
C GLU A 233 11.31 -18.86 4.49
N ASN A 234 10.48 -17.81 4.50
CA ASN A 234 10.10 -17.09 5.73
C ASN A 234 9.61 -18.05 6.81
N ILE A 235 8.80 -19.05 6.44
CA ILE A 235 8.23 -20.05 7.38
C ILE A 235 9.27 -20.95 8.04
N HIS A 236 10.47 -21.09 7.47
CA HIS A 236 11.58 -21.89 8.01
C HIS A 236 12.60 -21.07 8.82
N GLY A 237 12.41 -19.75 8.98
CA GLY A 237 13.26 -18.92 9.85
C GLY A 237 12.97 -19.10 11.34
N SER A 238 13.89 -18.65 12.20
CA SER A 238 13.82 -18.77 13.68
C SER A 238 12.44 -18.40 14.28
N PRO A 239 11.95 -19.12 15.31
CA PRO A 239 10.75 -18.75 16.07
C PRO A 239 10.94 -17.51 16.97
N THR A 240 12.17 -16.98 17.06
CA THR A 240 12.49 -15.75 17.79
C THR A 240 13.19 -14.72 16.90
N LYS A 241 13.05 -13.45 17.25
CA LYS A 241 13.85 -12.32 16.77
C LYS A 241 14.90 -11.95 17.81
N SER A 242 16.14 -11.72 17.37
CA SER A 242 17.16 -11.08 18.21
C SER A 242 16.91 -9.57 18.37
N LEU A 243 17.03 -9.07 19.60
CA LEU A 243 17.08 -7.65 19.96
C LEU A 243 18.23 -7.41 20.96
N LEU A 244 18.87 -6.25 20.89
CA LEU A 244 19.83 -5.81 21.91
C LEU A 244 19.11 -5.02 23.02
N CYS A 245 19.43 -5.32 24.28
CA CYS A 245 18.91 -4.57 25.42
C CYS A 245 19.38 -3.10 25.37
N PHE A 246 18.46 -2.13 25.48
CA PHE A 246 18.83 -0.71 25.50
C PHE A 246 19.72 -0.34 26.70
N GLY A 247 19.61 -1.04 27.83
CA GLY A 247 20.52 -0.92 28.96
C GLY A 247 21.84 -1.65 28.74
N CYS A 248 21.96 -2.88 29.24
CA CYS A 248 23.21 -3.65 29.28
C CYS A 248 23.74 -4.16 27.93
N LYS A 249 23.10 -3.84 26.80
CA LYS A 249 23.43 -4.29 25.42
C LYS A 249 23.41 -5.80 25.17
N GLN A 250 23.12 -6.62 26.19
CA GLN A 250 22.90 -8.06 26.07
C GLN A 250 21.87 -8.39 24.98
N GLU A 251 22.18 -9.38 24.15
CA GLU A 251 21.26 -9.97 23.18
C GLU A 251 20.12 -10.73 23.88
N ILE A 252 18.91 -10.53 23.40
CA ILE A 252 17.66 -11.11 23.90
C ILE A 252 16.91 -11.72 22.72
N LEU A 253 16.54 -12.99 22.84
CA LEU A 253 15.68 -13.68 21.89
C LEU A 253 14.21 -13.46 22.27
N VAL A 254 13.47 -12.76 21.43
CA VAL A 254 12.05 -12.42 21.62
C VAL A 254 11.18 -13.27 20.69
N PRO A 255 10.16 -13.99 21.17
CA PRO A 255 9.27 -14.75 20.28
C PRO A 255 8.55 -13.82 19.30
N TRP A 256 8.29 -14.29 18.08
CA TRP A 256 7.56 -13.49 17.08
C TRP A 256 6.12 -13.21 17.52
N THR A 257 5.47 -14.17 18.15
CA THR A 257 4.18 -14.02 18.82
C THR A 257 4.14 -14.96 20.03
N GLU A 258 3.47 -14.56 21.11
CA GLU A 258 3.30 -15.41 22.30
C GLU A 258 1.94 -15.11 22.97
N GLY A 259 1.11 -16.14 23.13
CA GLY A 259 -0.21 -16.07 23.76
C GLY A 259 -1.24 -16.91 23.00
N SER A 260 -2.52 -16.57 23.17
CA SER A 260 -3.67 -17.23 22.52
C SER A 260 -4.70 -16.22 22.03
N ILE A 261 -5.72 -16.66 21.29
CA ILE A 261 -6.77 -15.79 20.75
C ILE A 261 -7.54 -15.03 21.84
N GLY A 262 -7.65 -15.58 23.06
CA GLY A 262 -8.42 -15.01 24.17
C GLY A 262 -9.91 -15.39 24.14
N CYS A 263 -10.73 -14.69 24.92
CA CYS A 263 -12.14 -15.05 25.15
C CYS A 263 -13.17 -14.35 24.24
N ASP A 264 -12.75 -13.38 23.40
CA ASP A 264 -13.66 -12.67 22.48
C ASP A 264 -12.98 -12.31 21.14
N PRO A 265 -13.53 -12.71 19.96
CA PRO A 265 -12.94 -12.41 18.65
C PRO A 265 -12.97 -10.93 18.25
N ASP A 266 -13.66 -10.07 19.02
CA ASP A 266 -13.60 -8.61 18.87
C ASP A 266 -12.36 -7.97 19.52
N VAL A 267 -11.64 -8.70 20.39
CA VAL A 267 -10.35 -8.29 20.98
C VAL A 267 -9.29 -9.39 20.88
N ALA A 268 -9.37 -10.20 19.81
CA ALA A 268 -8.48 -11.33 19.59
C ALA A 268 -6.99 -10.98 19.67
N PHE A 269 -6.21 -11.81 20.38
CA PHE A 269 -4.76 -11.67 20.57
C PHE A 269 -4.28 -10.38 21.28
N ALA A 270 -5.18 -9.58 21.87
CA ALA A 270 -4.82 -8.31 22.53
C ALA A 270 -3.81 -8.44 23.70
N HIS A 271 -3.73 -9.63 24.30
CA HIS A 271 -2.85 -9.95 25.42
C HIS A 271 -1.52 -10.59 25.00
N CYS A 272 -1.27 -10.78 23.71
CA CYS A 272 -0.03 -11.40 23.21
C CYS A 272 1.18 -10.44 23.33
N ILE A 273 2.37 -10.98 23.64
CA ILE A 273 3.54 -10.20 24.14
C ILE A 273 4.83 -10.32 23.31
N GLY A 274 4.82 -11.05 22.20
CA GLY A 274 5.93 -11.18 21.25
C GLY A 274 6.10 -9.97 20.32
N TYR A 275 7.12 -10.02 19.46
CA TYR A 275 7.55 -8.88 18.64
C TYR A 275 6.50 -8.39 17.63
N ALA A 276 5.75 -9.31 17.02
CA ALA A 276 4.65 -9.01 16.09
C ALA A 276 3.30 -8.80 16.80
N ASP A 277 3.29 -8.70 18.13
CA ASP A 277 2.08 -8.49 18.92
C ASP A 277 1.95 -7.03 19.34
N LYS A 278 0.71 -6.56 19.53
CA LYS A 278 0.43 -5.19 19.98
C LYS A 278 1.06 -4.89 21.35
N SER A 279 1.00 -5.86 22.25
CA SER A 279 1.32 -5.67 23.67
C SER A 279 2.73 -6.16 24.03
N LEU A 280 3.69 -6.08 23.08
CA LEU A 280 5.10 -6.46 23.23
C LEU A 280 5.65 -6.06 24.61
N ARG A 281 6.06 -7.07 25.38
CA ARG A 281 6.64 -6.89 26.71
C ARG A 281 7.60 -8.03 27.04
N VAL A 282 8.90 -7.76 26.94
CA VAL A 282 9.96 -8.69 27.35
C VAL A 282 10.86 -8.01 28.39
N SER A 283 11.28 -8.73 29.42
CA SER A 283 12.27 -8.24 30.40
C SER A 283 13.66 -8.75 30.03
N CYS A 284 14.69 -7.88 30.11
CA CYS A 284 16.07 -8.31 29.94
C CYS A 284 16.46 -9.35 31.01
N PRO A 285 17.01 -10.53 30.67
CA PRO A 285 17.39 -11.53 31.66
C PRO A 285 18.48 -11.03 32.63
N VAL A 286 19.34 -10.10 32.18
CA VAL A 286 20.43 -9.49 32.97
C VAL A 286 19.91 -8.28 33.77
N CYS A 287 19.68 -7.13 33.14
CA CYS A 287 19.38 -5.87 33.84
C CYS A 287 17.87 -5.59 34.08
N LYS A 288 17.00 -6.56 33.79
CA LYS A 288 15.53 -6.55 34.03
C LYS A 288 14.70 -5.50 33.30
N SER A 289 15.31 -4.47 32.70
CA SER A 289 14.65 -3.42 31.89
C SER A 289 13.64 -4.00 30.88
N SER A 290 12.49 -3.34 30.75
CA SER A 290 11.35 -3.81 29.96
C SER A 290 11.40 -3.28 28.53
N ILE A 291 11.54 -4.18 27.56
CA ILE A 291 11.43 -3.89 26.13
C ILE A 291 9.96 -3.93 25.72
N THR A 292 9.50 -2.80 25.20
CA THR A 292 8.17 -2.54 24.63
C THR A 292 8.28 -1.84 23.28
N HIS A 293 7.21 -1.79 22.48
CA HIS A 293 7.21 -1.04 21.21
C HIS A 293 7.57 0.44 21.39
N ASP A 294 7.16 1.09 22.49
CA ASP A 294 7.50 2.49 22.75
C ASP A 294 8.98 2.68 23.13
N SER A 295 9.56 1.74 23.89
CA SER A 295 11.01 1.74 24.14
C SER A 295 11.82 1.61 22.84
N LEU A 296 11.35 0.79 21.88
CA LEU A 296 12.00 0.63 20.57
C LEU A 296 11.86 1.89 19.70
N ARG A 297 10.70 2.57 19.74
CA ARG A 297 10.48 3.86 19.05
C ARG A 297 11.39 4.96 19.61
N VAL A 298 11.56 5.04 20.94
CA VAL A 298 12.48 5.98 21.59
C VAL A 298 13.94 5.63 21.31
N GLN A 299 14.31 4.35 21.33
CA GLN A 299 15.67 3.92 20.97
C GLN A 299 16.00 4.23 19.50
N LYS A 300 15.05 4.09 18.56
CA LYS A 300 15.20 4.55 17.17
C LYS A 300 15.49 6.06 17.14
N PHE A 301 14.70 6.87 17.86
CA PHE A 301 14.91 8.31 17.93
C PHE A 301 16.27 8.68 18.54
N ARG A 302 16.69 8.02 19.62
CA ARG A 302 18.03 8.17 20.23
C ARG A 302 19.14 7.85 19.22
N ASN A 303 19.01 6.77 18.46
CA ASN A 303 20.00 6.37 17.45
C ASN A 303 20.11 7.41 16.32
N ASP A 304 18.97 7.87 15.77
CA ASP A 304 18.97 8.88 14.71
C ASP A 304 19.54 10.23 15.20
N VAL A 305 19.22 10.64 16.45
CA VAL A 305 19.85 11.81 17.11
C VAL A 305 21.37 11.61 17.30
N GLN A 306 21.82 10.43 17.73
CA GLN A 306 23.25 10.16 17.90
C GLN A 306 24.01 10.22 16.56
N ARG A 307 23.42 9.73 15.47
CA ARG A 307 23.99 9.81 14.11
C ARG A 307 24.05 11.24 13.60
N LEU A 308 23.00 12.05 13.81
CA LEU A 308 23.02 13.49 13.53
C LEU A 308 24.16 14.23 14.26
N LEU A 309 24.46 13.82 15.50
CA LEU A 309 25.39 14.49 16.40
C LEU A 309 26.85 14.01 16.31
N LYS A 310 27.11 12.97 15.50
CA LYS A 310 28.41 12.30 15.33
C LYS A 310 28.82 12.14 13.86
N ASP A 311 27.89 11.67 13.03
CA ASP A 311 28.10 11.33 11.62
C ASP A 311 27.46 12.40 10.68
N ASP A 312 27.08 13.55 11.25
CA ASP A 312 26.31 14.68 10.71
C ASP A 312 24.91 14.37 10.11
N LEU A 313 24.56 13.09 9.99
CA LEU A 313 23.42 12.56 9.24
C LEU A 313 22.07 13.23 9.57
N PRO A 314 21.41 13.92 8.62
CA PRO A 314 20.12 14.59 8.84
C PRO A 314 19.03 13.67 9.40
N MET A 315 18.18 14.21 10.27
CA MET A 315 17.07 13.45 10.85
C MET A 315 16.08 12.99 9.76
N PRO A 316 15.48 11.79 9.87
CA PRO A 316 14.27 11.43 9.13
C PRO A 316 13.23 12.57 9.18
N GLY A 317 12.63 12.94 8.04
CA GLY A 317 11.71 14.07 7.93
C GLY A 317 12.34 15.44 7.66
N THR A 318 13.65 15.51 7.35
CA THR A 318 14.40 16.78 7.16
C THR A 318 15.19 16.88 5.84
N LEU A 319 14.86 16.10 4.81
CA LEU A 319 15.52 16.21 3.50
C LEU A 319 14.62 16.77 2.39
N LEU A 320 13.30 16.63 2.50
CA LEU A 320 12.36 17.03 1.45
C LEU A 320 11.59 18.30 1.78
N SER A 321 11.47 19.17 0.77
CA SER A 321 10.63 20.37 0.76
C SER A 321 9.14 20.02 0.83
N GLN A 322 8.28 21.03 1.01
CA GLN A 322 6.82 20.84 0.95
C GLN A 322 6.36 20.26 -0.40
N ASN A 323 7.07 20.57 -1.48
CA ASN A 323 6.84 20.04 -2.82
C ASN A 323 7.27 18.56 -2.95
N GLY A 324 7.97 17.99 -1.97
CA GLY A 324 8.48 16.61 -2.00
C GLY A 324 9.80 16.44 -2.76
N THR A 325 10.33 17.50 -3.36
CA THR A 325 11.69 17.55 -3.90
C THR A 325 12.70 17.64 -2.75
N PRO A 326 13.99 17.31 -2.95
CA PRO A 326 15.05 17.73 -2.02
C PRO A 326 14.97 19.24 -1.74
N ALA A 327 15.30 19.64 -0.52
CA ALA A 327 15.40 21.06 -0.14
C ALA A 327 16.79 21.62 -0.47
N ASP A 328 16.83 22.86 -0.99
CA ASP A 328 18.09 23.58 -1.24
C ASP A 328 18.50 24.38 0.01
N ASP A 329 19.67 24.08 0.57
CA ASP A 329 20.22 24.77 1.76
C ASP A 329 20.35 26.30 1.55
N GLU A 330 20.66 26.72 0.33
CA GLU A 330 20.87 28.13 -0.05
C GLU A 330 19.60 28.99 0.09
N ASN A 331 18.41 28.41 -0.08
CA ASN A 331 17.13 29.12 0.02
C ASN A 331 16.60 29.25 1.45
N GLY A 332 17.36 28.76 2.45
CA GLY A 332 17.02 28.92 3.87
C GLY A 332 15.77 28.13 4.31
N ASP A 333 15.49 26.98 3.68
CA ASP A 333 14.28 26.21 3.99
C ASP A 333 14.26 25.77 5.48
N ASN A 334 13.05 25.82 6.04
CA ASN A 334 12.79 25.44 7.42
C ASN A 334 12.79 23.92 7.63
N VAL A 335 12.84 23.13 6.55
CA VAL A 335 12.99 21.67 6.60
C VAL A 335 14.18 21.23 7.48
N ALA A 336 15.32 21.92 7.39
CA ALA A 336 16.51 21.64 8.20
C ALA A 336 16.47 22.22 9.63
N PHE A 337 15.40 22.89 10.05
CA PHE A 337 15.28 23.46 11.41
C PHE A 337 15.47 22.44 12.55
N PRO A 338 14.88 21.22 12.52
CA PRO A 338 15.07 20.24 13.58
C PRO A 338 16.53 19.83 13.76
N ASN A 339 17.28 19.72 12.67
CA ASN A 339 18.72 19.40 12.70
C ASN A 339 19.50 20.50 13.44
N ARG A 340 19.22 21.78 13.14
CA ARG A 340 19.84 22.94 13.81
C ARG A 340 19.42 23.01 15.29
N LEU A 341 18.14 22.77 15.61
CA LEU A 341 17.63 22.75 16.98
C LEU A 341 18.32 21.66 17.82
N ILE A 342 18.52 20.46 17.29
CA ILE A 342 19.17 19.37 18.02
C ILE A 342 20.69 19.63 18.15
N LYS A 343 21.37 20.08 17.07
CA LYS A 343 22.82 20.36 17.08
C LYS A 343 23.22 21.54 17.98
N GLU A 344 22.49 22.67 17.91
CA GLU A 344 22.86 23.94 18.58
C GLU A 344 21.96 24.32 19.76
N GLY A 345 20.80 23.68 19.88
CA GLY A 345 19.74 24.06 20.81
C GLY A 345 19.67 23.20 22.06
N ILE A 346 19.46 21.89 21.88
CA ILE A 346 18.90 20.98 22.91
C ILE A 346 19.66 19.64 23.03
N ARG A 347 20.93 19.60 22.61
CA ARG A 347 21.73 18.37 22.45
C ARG A 347 21.74 17.49 23.71
N SER A 348 22.05 18.09 24.86
CA SER A 348 22.28 17.35 26.11
C SER A 348 20.96 16.92 26.74
N GLU A 349 19.98 17.82 26.74
CA GLU A 349 18.63 17.63 27.26
C GLU A 349 17.91 16.49 26.55
N LEU A 350 18.03 16.42 25.22
CA LEU A 350 17.44 15.36 24.41
C LEU A 350 18.17 14.02 24.55
N LEU A 351 19.50 14.05 24.77
CA LEU A 351 20.29 12.86 25.07
C LEU A 351 20.11 12.34 26.50
N GLN A 352 19.72 13.18 27.46
CA GLN A 352 19.31 12.70 28.79
C GLN A 352 17.89 12.13 28.74
N LEU A 353 16.92 12.91 28.23
CA LEU A 353 15.52 12.52 28.13
C LEU A 353 15.32 11.16 27.45
N THR A 354 16.05 10.90 26.37
CA THR A 354 15.91 9.64 25.63
C THR A 354 16.79 8.50 26.14
N ASP A 355 17.51 8.66 27.26
CA ASP A 355 18.19 7.51 27.87
C ASP A 355 17.22 6.67 28.69
N LEU A 356 16.88 5.51 28.15
CA LEU A 356 15.96 4.54 28.75
C LEU A 356 16.54 3.80 29.97
N THR A 357 17.82 4.00 30.34
CA THR A 357 18.35 3.51 31.62
C THR A 357 18.05 4.45 32.78
N GLU A 358 17.89 5.75 32.50
CA GLU A 358 17.47 6.75 33.49
C GLU A 358 15.94 6.99 33.42
N ASN A 359 15.36 6.93 32.22
CA ASN A 359 14.00 7.39 31.92
C ASN A 359 13.18 6.32 31.17
N GLU A 360 13.06 5.11 31.75
CA GLU A 360 12.37 3.94 31.13
C GLU A 360 10.92 4.22 30.68
N SER A 361 10.23 5.17 31.30
CA SER A 361 8.86 5.58 30.96
C SER A 361 8.73 6.54 29.78
N THR A 362 9.84 6.93 29.14
CA THR A 362 9.84 7.88 28.02
C THR A 362 9.12 7.30 26.79
N THR A 363 8.30 8.12 26.14
CA THR A 363 7.67 7.80 24.86
C THR A 363 7.89 8.92 23.83
N ILE A 364 7.44 8.71 22.58
CA ILE A 364 7.42 9.76 21.56
C ILE A 364 6.53 10.95 21.97
N GLU A 365 5.54 10.74 22.85
CA GLU A 365 4.71 11.80 23.44
C GLU A 365 5.50 12.65 24.44
N THR A 366 6.36 12.02 25.26
CA THR A 366 7.27 12.73 26.16
C THR A 366 8.27 13.59 25.37
N ILE A 367 8.83 13.05 24.27
CA ILE A 367 9.77 13.77 23.39
C ILE A 367 9.07 14.96 22.71
N ARG A 368 7.86 14.77 22.19
CA ARG A 368 6.99 15.82 21.64
C ARG A 368 6.82 16.98 22.62
N ASP A 369 6.46 16.71 23.88
CA ASP A 369 6.17 17.76 24.85
C ASP A 369 7.40 18.60 25.22
N HIS A 370 8.58 17.98 25.25
CA HIS A 370 9.84 18.70 25.40
C HIS A 370 10.14 19.58 24.19
N LEU A 371 9.97 19.07 22.96
CA LEU A 371 10.12 19.86 21.73
C LEU A 371 9.13 21.05 21.68
N GLU A 372 7.88 20.85 22.11
CA GLU A 372 6.91 21.94 22.29
C GLU A 372 7.30 22.94 23.38
N GLY A 373 7.95 22.48 24.45
CA GLY A 373 8.55 23.33 25.48
C GLY A 373 9.63 24.24 24.89
N PHE A 374 10.57 23.66 24.15
CA PHE A 374 11.65 24.40 23.49
C PHE A 374 11.14 25.42 22.46
N LEU A 375 10.08 25.11 21.70
CA LEU A 375 9.41 26.05 20.79
C LEU A 375 8.77 27.28 21.48
N LYS A 376 8.65 27.31 22.82
CA LYS A 376 8.18 28.47 23.58
C LYS A 376 9.35 29.40 23.99
N SER A 377 10.59 28.93 23.93
CA SER A 377 11.79 29.66 24.36
C SER A 377 12.30 30.63 23.27
N ARG A 378 11.99 31.92 23.41
CA ARG A 378 12.41 32.97 22.46
C ARG A 378 13.94 33.15 22.38
N SER A 379 14.66 32.93 23.48
CA SER A 379 16.13 33.00 23.51
C SER A 379 16.78 31.84 22.75
N LEU A 380 16.22 30.63 22.89
CA LEU A 380 16.65 29.44 22.16
C LEU A 380 16.41 29.59 20.66
N LEU A 381 15.19 30.00 20.25
CA LEU A 381 14.86 30.20 18.85
C LEU A 381 15.73 31.29 18.20
N ARG A 382 16.03 32.39 18.92
CA ARG A 382 16.95 33.43 18.42
C ARG A 382 18.40 32.94 18.28
N ARG A 383 18.82 31.92 19.03
CA ARG A 383 20.15 31.29 18.90
C ARG A 383 20.23 30.36 17.68
N VAL A 384 19.16 29.60 17.42
CA VAL A 384 19.08 28.58 16.35
C VAL A 384 18.74 29.21 14.98
N ASN A 385 17.85 30.20 14.92
CA ASN A 385 17.44 30.87 13.68
C ASN A 385 18.32 32.10 13.41
N LYS A 386 19.58 31.87 13.05
CA LYS A 386 20.62 32.91 12.84
C LYS A 386 20.32 33.95 11.75
N THR A 387 19.31 33.73 10.90
CA THR A 387 19.03 34.55 9.69
C THR A 387 17.58 35.04 9.56
N MET A 388 16.66 34.76 10.49
CA MET A 388 15.24 35.13 10.36
C MET A 388 14.72 35.96 11.55
N LEU A 389 14.74 37.29 11.40
CA LEU A 389 14.18 38.27 12.36
C LEU A 389 12.89 38.92 11.83
N THR A 390 11.82 38.13 11.67
CA THR A 390 10.50 38.64 11.25
C THR A 390 9.37 38.20 12.18
N SER A 391 9.10 39.03 13.19
CA SER A 391 7.97 38.95 14.13
C SER A 391 7.96 37.75 15.11
N GLY A 392 7.01 37.77 16.03
CA GLY A 392 7.02 36.97 17.27
C GLY A 392 6.28 35.63 17.21
N ASN A 393 6.73 34.74 18.12
CA ASN A 393 6.35 33.31 18.26
C ASN A 393 6.98 32.41 17.17
N SER A 394 7.25 31.15 17.54
CA SER A 394 7.79 30.12 16.64
C SER A 394 6.98 30.03 15.34
N SER A 395 7.65 30.08 14.19
CA SER A 395 6.97 30.14 12.90
C SER A 395 6.22 28.84 12.58
N MET A 396 5.17 28.94 11.77
CA MET A 396 4.42 27.75 11.32
C MET A 396 5.32 26.71 10.61
N PRO A 397 6.29 27.09 9.75
CA PRO A 397 7.25 26.15 9.16
C PRO A 397 8.05 25.33 10.19
N GLU A 398 8.60 25.94 11.25
CA GLU A 398 9.35 25.23 12.31
C GLU A 398 8.53 24.08 12.92
N ARG A 399 7.25 24.35 13.18
CA ARG A 399 6.29 23.39 13.75
C ARG A 399 5.97 22.26 12.79
N ILE A 400 5.92 22.54 11.48
CA ILE A 400 5.71 21.55 10.43
C ILE A 400 6.93 20.65 10.30
N SER A 401 8.15 21.19 10.30
CA SER A 401 9.38 20.38 10.22
C SER A 401 9.54 19.45 11.43
N LEU A 402 9.28 19.92 12.65
CA LEU A 402 9.31 19.05 13.84
C LEU A 402 8.24 17.95 13.81
N ARG A 403 7.04 18.27 13.29
CA ARG A 403 6.00 17.28 13.02
C ARG A 403 6.44 16.23 11.99
N ASN A 404 7.14 16.65 10.93
CA ASN A 404 7.66 15.76 9.89
C ASN A 404 8.77 14.83 10.41
N VAL A 405 9.52 15.25 11.43
CA VAL A 405 10.44 14.37 12.18
C VAL A 405 9.65 13.37 13.04
N LEU A 406 8.75 13.85 13.91
CA LEU A 406 8.04 13.01 14.88
C LEU A 406 7.17 11.91 14.22
N SER A 407 6.61 12.18 13.03
CA SER A 407 5.82 11.18 12.28
C SER A 407 6.62 9.94 11.89
N ARG A 408 7.97 10.01 11.83
CA ARG A 408 8.86 8.90 11.47
C ARG A 408 9.10 7.87 12.58
N TYR A 409 8.73 8.22 13.81
CA TYR A 409 8.91 7.38 15.02
C TYR A 409 7.56 6.98 15.63
N TRP A 410 6.50 7.74 15.35
CA TRP A 410 5.17 7.38 15.81
C TRP A 410 4.72 6.07 15.18
N ASN A 411 4.36 5.10 16.02
CA ASN A 411 3.95 3.77 15.58
C ASN A 411 5.01 3.02 14.73
N ASN A 412 6.29 3.46 14.73
CA ASN A 412 7.34 2.90 13.88
C ASN A 412 8.69 2.79 14.60
N SER A 413 9.16 1.56 14.79
CA SER A 413 10.49 1.22 15.32
C SER A 413 11.48 0.74 14.24
N SER A 414 11.03 0.58 12.99
CA SER A 414 11.88 0.18 11.86
C SER A 414 12.81 1.33 11.42
N PRO A 415 13.94 1.07 10.71
CA PRO A 415 14.85 2.14 10.28
C PRO A 415 14.28 3.05 9.17
N PHE A 416 13.13 2.70 8.61
CA PHE A 416 12.48 3.39 7.50
C PHE A 416 11.58 4.55 7.97
N ALA A 417 11.18 5.41 7.05
CA ALA A 417 10.37 6.61 7.29
C ALA A 417 8.86 6.34 7.42
N ILE A 418 8.43 5.07 7.30
CA ILE A 418 7.04 4.60 7.47
C ILE A 418 6.99 3.25 8.18
N ASP A 419 5.83 2.93 8.76
CA ASP A 419 5.48 1.60 9.24
C ASP A 419 5.18 0.65 8.06
N LEU A 420 6.20 -0.11 7.65
CA LEU A 420 6.09 -1.08 6.55
C LEU A 420 5.17 -2.26 6.85
N ILE A 421 5.03 -2.68 8.11
CA ILE A 421 4.09 -3.75 8.49
C ILE A 421 2.68 -3.26 8.20
N GLY A 422 2.32 -2.09 8.74
CA GLY A 422 1.03 -1.47 8.47
C GLY A 422 0.80 -1.20 6.99
N ALA A 423 1.83 -0.80 6.22
CA ALA A 423 1.72 -0.54 4.78
C ALA A 423 1.38 -1.82 3.99
N VAL A 424 2.10 -2.92 4.22
CA VAL A 424 1.84 -4.21 3.53
C VAL A 424 0.44 -4.75 3.86
N ILE A 425 -0.02 -4.58 5.10
CA ILE A 425 -1.37 -4.99 5.49
C ILE A 425 -2.45 -4.18 4.74
N ARG A 426 -2.28 -2.86 4.56
CA ARG A 426 -3.20 -2.03 3.75
C ARG A 426 -3.13 -2.38 2.26
N GLN A 427 -1.94 -2.57 1.70
CA GLN A 427 -1.76 -2.95 0.29
C GLN A 427 -2.34 -4.35 -0.01
N GLY A 428 -2.44 -5.23 0.98
CA GLY A 428 -3.19 -6.49 0.88
C GLY A 428 -4.64 -6.32 0.39
N THR A 429 -5.35 -5.28 0.84
CA THR A 429 -6.71 -4.95 0.39
C THR A 429 -6.75 -4.46 -1.07
N PHE A 430 -5.63 -4.01 -1.64
CA PHE A 430 -5.50 -3.76 -3.09
C PHE A 430 -5.21 -5.06 -3.86
N VAL A 431 -4.24 -5.85 -3.38
CA VAL A 431 -3.84 -7.16 -3.94
C VAL A 431 -5.06 -8.08 -4.09
N ASP A 432 -5.87 -8.22 -3.05
CA ASP A 432 -7.09 -9.04 -3.08
C ASP A 432 -8.07 -8.56 -4.15
N LYS A 433 -8.24 -7.23 -4.33
CA LYS A 433 -9.14 -6.68 -5.36
C LYS A 433 -8.62 -6.99 -6.76
N MET A 434 -7.30 -6.93 -6.98
CA MET A 434 -6.70 -7.24 -8.28
C MET A 434 -6.85 -8.72 -8.65
N GLU A 435 -6.64 -9.64 -7.71
CA GLU A 435 -6.83 -11.08 -7.94
C GLU A 435 -8.32 -11.44 -8.11
N ASN A 436 -9.22 -10.89 -7.29
CA ASN A 436 -10.66 -11.18 -7.37
C ASN A 436 -11.34 -10.58 -8.62
N ILE A 437 -10.84 -9.46 -9.14
CA ILE A 437 -11.29 -8.92 -10.44
C ILE A 437 -10.63 -9.68 -11.60
N GLY A 438 -9.42 -10.22 -11.39
CA GLY A 438 -8.78 -11.18 -12.29
C GLY A 438 -8.30 -10.57 -13.62
N TRP A 439 -7.98 -9.28 -13.68
CA TRP A 439 -7.62 -8.59 -14.93
C TRP A 439 -6.51 -9.25 -15.74
N ILE A 440 -5.54 -9.89 -15.06
CA ILE A 440 -4.48 -10.69 -15.69
C ILE A 440 -5.00 -11.79 -16.64
N ARG A 441 -6.25 -12.25 -16.45
CA ARG A 441 -6.90 -13.31 -17.23
C ARG A 441 -7.83 -12.77 -18.33
N LEU A 442 -7.84 -11.46 -18.60
CA LEU A 442 -8.64 -10.85 -19.66
C LEU A 442 -8.14 -11.26 -21.06
N PRO A 443 -9.01 -11.77 -21.96
CA PRO A 443 -8.61 -12.10 -23.33
C PRO A 443 -7.99 -10.92 -24.12
N ASN A 444 -8.39 -9.69 -23.78
CA ASN A 444 -7.93 -8.45 -24.40
C ASN A 444 -7.03 -7.61 -23.45
N LEU A 445 -6.28 -8.25 -22.54
CA LEU A 445 -5.48 -7.60 -21.49
C LEU A 445 -4.66 -6.37 -21.96
N ARG A 446 -3.91 -6.47 -23.06
CA ARG A 446 -3.11 -5.34 -23.61
C ARG A 446 -3.98 -4.12 -23.95
N SER A 447 -5.18 -4.33 -24.49
CA SER A 447 -6.13 -3.26 -24.81
C SER A 447 -6.72 -2.64 -23.55
N ALA A 448 -7.04 -3.45 -22.54
CA ALA A 448 -7.47 -2.96 -21.23
C ALA A 448 -6.40 -2.11 -20.55
N MET A 449 -5.14 -2.53 -20.55
CA MET A 449 -4.02 -1.73 -20.01
C MET A 449 -3.86 -0.40 -20.76
N GLY A 450 -3.91 -0.39 -22.10
CA GLY A 450 -3.89 0.85 -22.89
C GLY A 450 -5.07 1.80 -22.57
N HIS A 451 -6.25 1.24 -22.28
CA HIS A 451 -7.39 2.02 -21.79
C HIS A 451 -7.14 2.60 -20.39
N PHE A 452 -6.61 1.81 -19.46
CA PHE A 452 -6.32 2.24 -18.09
C PHE A 452 -5.23 3.33 -18.06
N ILE A 453 -4.17 3.20 -18.87
CA ILE A 453 -3.14 4.24 -19.07
C ILE A 453 -3.78 5.53 -19.61
N SER A 454 -4.74 5.42 -20.53
CA SER A 454 -5.50 6.59 -21.02
C SER A 454 -6.33 7.26 -19.93
N LYS A 455 -6.92 6.48 -19.00
CA LYS A 455 -7.64 7.02 -17.82
C LYS A 455 -6.68 7.67 -16.82
N TYR A 456 -5.50 7.08 -16.60
CA TYR A 456 -4.43 7.62 -15.74
C TYR A 456 -3.90 8.96 -16.24
N ASN A 457 -3.66 9.12 -17.54
CA ASN A 457 -3.22 10.40 -18.11
C ASN A 457 -4.24 11.53 -17.89
N VAL A 458 -5.55 11.23 -17.93
CA VAL A 458 -6.60 12.21 -17.56
C VAL A 458 -6.61 12.48 -16.05
N PHE A 459 -6.41 11.46 -15.21
CA PHE A 459 -6.31 11.60 -13.76
C PHE A 459 -5.13 12.50 -13.35
N PHE A 460 -3.97 12.35 -13.98
CA PHE A 460 -2.81 13.22 -13.73
C PHE A 460 -3.09 14.68 -14.13
N GLN A 461 -3.81 14.91 -15.24
CA GLN A 461 -4.29 16.25 -15.59
C GLN A 461 -5.28 16.83 -14.57
N ILE A 462 -6.09 16.02 -13.87
CA ILE A 462 -6.93 16.51 -12.77
C ILE A 462 -6.04 16.99 -11.61
N MET A 463 -5.03 16.21 -11.21
CA MET A 463 -4.09 16.60 -10.15
C MET A 463 -3.32 17.88 -10.50
N ALA A 464 -2.80 18.00 -11.72
CA ALA A 464 -2.08 19.18 -12.20
C ALA A 464 -2.95 20.44 -12.20
N LYS A 465 -4.17 20.36 -12.76
CA LYS A 465 -5.09 21.51 -12.93
C LYS A 465 -5.79 21.94 -11.64
N ASN A 466 -5.75 21.13 -10.58
CA ASN A 466 -6.51 21.37 -9.33
C ASN A 466 -5.60 21.30 -8.10
N LYS A 467 -4.56 22.14 -8.07
CA LYS A 467 -3.69 22.28 -6.90
C LYS A 467 -4.51 22.50 -5.61
N GLY A 468 -4.03 21.94 -4.51
CA GLY A 468 -4.70 21.92 -3.20
C GLY A 468 -5.89 20.95 -3.04
N HIS A 469 -6.33 20.25 -4.10
CA HIS A 469 -7.45 19.30 -4.01
C HIS A 469 -6.96 17.85 -3.93
N ALA A 470 -7.64 17.02 -3.12
CA ALA A 470 -7.39 15.59 -3.05
C ALA A 470 -8.07 14.87 -4.22
N VAL A 471 -7.32 14.04 -4.95
CA VAL A 471 -7.79 13.33 -6.14
C VAL A 471 -7.70 11.81 -5.93
N VAL A 472 -8.82 11.09 -6.02
CA VAL A 472 -8.90 9.66 -5.60
C VAL A 472 -9.09 8.75 -6.81
N PRO A 473 -8.18 7.80 -7.05
CA PRO A 473 -8.22 6.95 -8.23
C PRO A 473 -9.31 5.87 -8.15
N THR A 474 -9.80 5.43 -9.30
CA THR A 474 -10.40 4.10 -9.44
C THR A 474 -9.31 3.03 -9.49
N LEU A 475 -9.63 1.78 -9.16
CA LEU A 475 -8.70 0.65 -9.03
C LEU A 475 -7.83 0.41 -10.28
N ASP A 476 -8.39 0.68 -11.46
CA ASP A 476 -7.72 0.58 -12.76
C ASP A 476 -6.69 1.70 -12.94
N ILE A 477 -7.02 2.92 -12.53
CA ILE A 477 -6.10 4.07 -12.52
C ILE A 477 -5.01 3.91 -11.45
N ASP A 478 -5.37 3.37 -10.29
CA ASP A 478 -4.46 3.15 -9.17
C ASP A 478 -3.44 2.05 -9.49
N LEU A 479 -3.83 0.99 -10.20
CA LEU A 479 -2.91 -0.02 -10.75
C LEU A 479 -1.83 0.65 -11.61
N ILE A 480 -2.21 1.48 -12.58
CA ILE A 480 -1.27 2.19 -13.46
C ILE A 480 -0.39 3.15 -12.66
N TRP A 481 -0.96 3.87 -11.70
CA TRP A 481 -0.21 4.81 -10.86
C TRP A 481 0.79 4.09 -9.93
N HIS A 482 0.42 2.94 -9.38
CA HIS A 482 1.34 2.07 -8.64
C HIS A 482 2.46 1.57 -9.56
N THR A 483 2.14 1.11 -10.78
CA THR A 483 3.17 0.64 -11.74
C THR A 483 4.17 1.74 -12.10
N ASP A 484 3.73 2.99 -12.27
CA ASP A 484 4.65 4.10 -12.57
C ASP A 484 5.55 4.44 -11.38
N GLN A 485 5.01 4.47 -10.15
CA GLN A 485 5.78 4.67 -8.91
C GLN A 485 6.90 3.63 -8.71
N LEU A 486 6.72 2.41 -9.21
CA LEU A 486 7.72 1.34 -9.19
C LEU A 486 8.90 1.61 -10.16
N SER A 487 8.89 2.73 -10.89
CA SER A 487 10.04 3.35 -11.57
C SER A 487 10.33 4.74 -10.98
N PRO A 488 10.89 4.87 -9.76
CA PRO A 488 10.84 6.10 -8.97
C PRO A 488 11.47 7.32 -9.64
N ALA A 489 12.57 7.13 -10.38
CA ALA A 489 13.21 8.20 -11.15
C ALA A 489 12.34 8.71 -12.32
N ARG A 490 11.65 7.81 -13.05
CA ARG A 490 10.69 8.20 -14.09
C ARG A 490 9.51 8.92 -13.46
N TYR A 491 8.90 8.32 -12.42
CA TYR A 491 7.74 8.91 -11.73
C TYR A 491 8.06 10.29 -11.14
N TYR A 492 9.24 10.49 -10.56
CA TYR A 492 9.71 11.80 -10.09
C TYR A 492 9.80 12.82 -11.22
N ALA A 493 10.46 12.48 -12.33
CA ALA A 493 10.61 13.36 -13.48
C ALA A 493 9.26 13.70 -14.13
N PHE A 494 8.41 12.69 -14.38
CA PHE A 494 7.06 12.84 -14.91
C PHE A 494 6.21 13.72 -13.99
N SER A 495 6.11 13.39 -12.70
CA SER A 495 5.32 14.14 -11.72
C SER A 495 5.74 15.60 -11.61
N THR A 496 7.04 15.86 -11.43
CA THR A 496 7.55 17.23 -11.24
C THR A 496 7.39 18.07 -12.51
N THR A 497 7.55 17.47 -13.70
CA THR A 497 7.28 18.13 -14.98
C THR A 497 5.79 18.46 -15.12
N GLN A 498 4.89 17.49 -14.90
CA GLN A 498 3.45 17.64 -15.11
C GLN A 498 2.74 18.53 -14.07
N THR A 499 3.38 18.88 -12.94
CA THR A 499 2.73 19.63 -11.84
C THR A 499 3.49 20.87 -11.37
N GLU A 500 4.44 21.35 -12.17
CA GLU A 500 5.27 22.55 -11.91
C GLU A 500 6.15 22.41 -10.65
N GLY A 501 7.03 21.42 -10.65
CA GLY A 501 8.04 21.20 -9.61
C GLY A 501 7.56 20.44 -8.37
N ILE A 502 6.38 19.81 -8.42
CA ILE A 502 5.83 19.04 -7.29
C ILE A 502 6.01 17.53 -7.51
N PHE A 503 6.63 16.85 -6.55
CA PHE A 503 6.67 15.40 -6.50
C PHE A 503 5.39 14.92 -5.80
N ILE A 504 4.41 14.49 -6.58
CA ILE A 504 3.11 14.00 -6.10
C ILE A 504 3.37 12.76 -5.25
N ASN A 505 2.78 12.73 -4.05
CA ASN A 505 2.84 11.57 -3.19
C ASN A 505 1.61 10.69 -3.42
N HIS A 506 1.78 9.38 -3.32
CA HIS A 506 0.68 8.47 -2.99
C HIS A 506 0.61 8.39 -1.46
N ASP A 507 -0.55 8.73 -0.89
CA ASP A 507 -0.73 8.74 0.56
C ASP A 507 -1.37 7.43 1.01
N ASP A 508 -0.65 6.69 1.86
CA ASP A 508 -1.04 5.35 2.28
C ASP A 508 -2.14 5.35 3.37
N LYS A 509 -2.56 6.51 3.89
CA LYS A 509 -3.50 6.66 5.03
C LYS A 509 -4.46 7.86 4.88
N ILE A 510 -5.48 7.72 4.03
CA ILE A 510 -6.54 8.72 3.85
C ILE A 510 -7.79 8.38 4.68
N ASP A 511 -8.34 9.39 5.36
CA ASP A 511 -9.60 9.28 6.12
C ASP A 511 -10.79 8.80 5.26
N GLU A 512 -11.52 7.79 5.74
CA GLU A 512 -12.62 7.16 5.00
C GLU A 512 -13.74 8.15 4.57
N MET A 513 -14.05 9.19 5.36
CA MET A 513 -15.02 10.20 4.93
C MET A 513 -14.45 11.09 3.82
N LYS A 514 -13.24 11.62 4.00
CA LYS A 514 -12.57 12.51 3.01
C LYS A 514 -12.28 11.78 1.70
N LEU A 515 -11.87 10.51 1.74
CA LEU A 515 -11.65 9.66 0.57
C LEU A 515 -12.91 9.61 -0.31
N SER A 516 -14.06 9.40 0.33
CA SER A 516 -15.36 9.30 -0.35
C SER A 516 -15.84 10.64 -0.94
N ASP A 517 -15.57 11.78 -0.28
CA ASP A 517 -15.87 13.11 -0.86
C ASP A 517 -14.95 13.46 -2.03
N ALA A 518 -13.64 13.18 -1.87
CA ALA A 518 -12.63 13.41 -2.90
C ALA A 518 -12.86 12.51 -4.13
N PHE A 519 -13.37 11.29 -3.96
CA PHE A 519 -13.77 10.41 -5.06
C PHE A 519 -14.99 10.94 -5.83
N ALA A 520 -16.01 11.46 -5.14
CA ALA A 520 -17.16 12.10 -5.78
C ALA A 520 -16.75 13.38 -6.54
N TRP A 521 -15.88 14.21 -5.95
CA TRP A 521 -15.29 15.37 -6.61
C TRP A 521 -14.46 14.96 -7.83
N THR A 522 -13.61 13.93 -7.72
CA THR A 522 -12.76 13.43 -8.82
C THR A 522 -13.60 12.93 -9.98
N SER A 523 -14.63 12.12 -9.69
CA SER A 523 -15.62 11.65 -10.66
C SER A 523 -16.23 12.82 -11.46
N LYS A 524 -16.57 13.92 -10.78
CA LYS A 524 -17.16 15.12 -11.38
C LYS A 524 -16.17 15.93 -12.20
N GLN A 525 -14.87 15.96 -11.86
CA GLN A 525 -13.85 16.60 -12.70
C GLN A 525 -13.52 15.76 -13.95
N TYR A 526 -13.42 14.44 -13.80
CA TYR A 526 -13.20 13.52 -14.92
C TYR A 526 -14.33 13.61 -15.96
N GLN A 527 -15.59 13.62 -15.52
CA GLN A 527 -16.75 13.82 -16.39
C GLN A 527 -16.67 15.13 -17.19
N LYS A 528 -16.21 16.24 -16.58
CA LYS A 528 -16.03 17.52 -17.29
C LYS A 528 -14.92 17.43 -18.35
N LEU A 529 -13.72 16.98 -17.96
CA LEU A 529 -12.56 16.95 -18.85
C LEU A 529 -12.72 16.00 -20.03
N THR A 530 -13.52 14.94 -19.87
CA THR A 530 -13.75 13.91 -20.90
C THR A 530 -15.01 14.13 -21.75
N GLY A 531 -15.75 15.23 -21.54
CA GLY A 531 -17.01 15.48 -22.24
C GLY A 531 -18.16 14.56 -21.83
N GLY A 532 -18.06 13.91 -20.67
CA GLY A 532 -19.10 13.07 -20.05
C GLY A 532 -18.82 11.58 -19.98
N LYS A 533 -17.57 11.11 -20.11
CA LYS A 533 -17.23 9.70 -19.86
C LYS A 533 -17.43 9.36 -18.38
N ILE A 534 -17.79 8.11 -18.12
CA ILE A 534 -17.88 7.57 -16.75
C ILE A 534 -16.46 7.43 -16.17
N TYR A 535 -16.31 7.74 -14.89
CA TYR A 535 -15.04 7.55 -14.17
C TYR A 535 -14.89 6.13 -13.60
N SER A 536 -15.91 5.71 -12.86
CA SER A 536 -16.03 4.42 -12.19
C SER A 536 -17.20 3.65 -12.79
N GLU A 537 -16.93 2.45 -13.31
CA GLU A 537 -17.89 1.61 -14.06
C GLU A 537 -18.54 0.52 -13.19
N CYS A 538 -18.07 0.32 -11.95
CA CYS A 538 -18.75 -0.47 -10.93
C CYS A 538 -20.22 -0.04 -10.74
N ILE A 539 -21.18 -0.96 -10.73
CA ILE A 539 -22.63 -0.70 -10.56
C ILE A 539 -23.18 -0.94 -9.13
N CYS A 540 -22.31 -1.03 -8.11
CA CYS A 540 -22.78 -1.24 -6.72
C CYS A 540 -23.47 0.02 -6.12
N TRP A 541 -24.20 -0.17 -5.01
CA TRP A 541 -25.02 0.87 -4.37
C TRP A 541 -24.31 2.22 -4.15
N TYR A 542 -23.10 2.18 -3.59
CA TYR A 542 -22.28 3.38 -3.33
C TYR A 542 -21.88 4.08 -4.65
N CYS A 543 -21.55 3.32 -5.68
CA CYS A 543 -21.12 3.86 -6.96
C CYS A 543 -22.28 4.57 -7.70
N GLU A 544 -23.49 3.99 -7.62
CA GLU A 544 -24.72 4.66 -8.06
C GLU A 544 -24.99 5.95 -7.28
N ALA A 545 -24.86 5.93 -5.94
CA ALA A 545 -25.01 7.12 -5.11
C ALA A 545 -24.02 8.23 -5.47
N VAL A 546 -22.76 7.89 -5.75
CA VAL A 546 -21.72 8.84 -6.20
C VAL A 546 -21.99 9.37 -7.61
N ARG A 547 -22.39 8.51 -8.56
CA ARG A 547 -22.80 8.96 -9.91
C ARG A 547 -24.03 9.86 -9.86
N GLU A 548 -25.00 9.56 -9.02
CA GLU A 548 -26.22 10.35 -8.88
C GLU A 548 -25.95 11.72 -8.23
N SER A 549 -25.22 11.75 -7.12
CA SER A 549 -24.82 13.02 -6.46
C SER A 549 -23.95 13.90 -7.36
N SER A 550 -23.03 13.32 -8.14
CA SER A 550 -22.24 14.05 -9.15
C SER A 550 -23.13 14.77 -10.17
N ASN A 551 -24.24 14.14 -10.54
CA ASN A 551 -25.22 14.57 -11.55
C ASN A 551 -26.30 15.54 -11.04
N GLN A 552 -26.27 15.92 -9.76
CA GLN A 552 -27.14 16.94 -9.18
C GLN A 552 -26.60 18.35 -9.47
N GLY A 553 -27.52 19.23 -9.88
CA GLY A 553 -27.27 20.62 -10.23
C GLY A 553 -28.54 21.45 -10.07
N LEU A 554 -28.39 22.74 -9.76
CA LEU A 554 -29.48 23.66 -9.51
C LEU A 554 -30.11 24.14 -10.84
N GLY A 555 -31.38 23.80 -11.06
CA GLY A 555 -32.21 24.39 -12.11
C GLY A 555 -32.02 23.84 -13.53
N ARG A 556 -32.66 24.51 -14.50
CA ARG A 556 -32.89 24.05 -15.88
C ARG A 556 -31.65 24.03 -16.81
N LEU A 557 -30.43 24.17 -16.29
CA LEU A 557 -29.20 24.29 -17.10
C LEU A 557 -28.25 23.11 -16.82
N ILE A 558 -28.52 21.97 -17.44
CA ILE A 558 -27.64 20.79 -17.42
C ILE A 558 -26.54 20.99 -18.47
N SER A 559 -25.27 21.00 -18.05
CA SER A 559 -24.12 21.07 -18.97
C SER A 559 -24.06 19.84 -19.89
N PRO A 560 -23.63 19.95 -21.16
CA PRO A 560 -23.57 18.82 -22.11
C PRO A 560 -22.84 17.59 -21.58
N SER A 561 -21.71 17.76 -20.87
CA SER A 561 -20.98 16.65 -20.24
C SER A 561 -21.78 15.89 -19.19
N ALA A 562 -22.71 16.55 -18.48
CA ALA A 562 -23.59 15.92 -17.50
C ALA A 562 -24.82 15.27 -18.15
N LEU A 563 -25.22 15.72 -19.35
CA LEU A 563 -26.20 15.01 -20.16
C LEU A 563 -25.57 13.72 -20.72
N HIS A 564 -24.38 13.82 -21.33
CA HIS A 564 -23.61 12.67 -21.81
C HIS A 564 -23.31 11.67 -20.69
N ALA A 565 -22.94 12.12 -19.48
CA ALA A 565 -22.75 11.23 -18.34
C ALA A 565 -24.02 10.45 -17.95
N LYS A 566 -25.22 11.04 -18.09
CA LYS A 566 -26.51 10.38 -17.84
C LYS A 566 -26.91 9.40 -18.95
N THR A 567 -26.49 9.65 -20.18
CA THR A 567 -26.63 8.72 -21.32
C THR A 567 -25.68 7.55 -21.20
N ASN A 568 -24.39 7.81 -20.96
CA ASN A 568 -23.37 6.76 -20.78
C ASN A 568 -23.70 5.87 -19.58
N ALA A 569 -24.17 6.45 -18.47
CA ALA A 569 -24.65 5.68 -17.32
C ALA A 569 -25.94 4.89 -17.58
N ALA A 570 -26.69 5.16 -18.66
CA ALA A 570 -27.76 4.26 -19.12
C ALA A 570 -27.15 3.03 -19.79
N LEU A 571 -26.31 3.27 -20.81
CA LEU A 571 -25.64 2.22 -21.60
C LEU A 571 -24.85 1.24 -20.74
N LEU A 572 -24.26 1.71 -19.63
CA LEU A 572 -23.60 0.86 -18.64
C LEU A 572 -24.57 -0.15 -18.01
N HIS A 573 -25.76 0.26 -17.60
CA HIS A 573 -26.79 -0.64 -17.06
C HIS A 573 -27.34 -1.56 -18.15
N ASP A 574 -27.65 -1.03 -19.33
CA ASP A 574 -28.16 -1.82 -20.47
C ASP A 574 -27.18 -2.97 -20.84
N SER A 575 -25.87 -2.70 -20.77
CA SER A 575 -24.82 -3.69 -20.99
C SER A 575 -24.69 -4.72 -19.84
N ALA A 576 -24.99 -4.33 -18.60
CA ALA A 576 -24.91 -5.21 -17.43
C ALA A 576 -26.13 -6.14 -17.30
N ASP A 577 -27.35 -5.63 -17.57
CA ASP A 577 -28.59 -6.43 -17.58
C ASP A 577 -28.55 -7.58 -18.60
N SER A 578 -27.71 -7.43 -19.65
CA SER A 578 -27.43 -8.44 -20.67
C SER A 578 -26.49 -9.58 -20.19
N THR A 579 -25.93 -9.47 -18.98
CA THR A 579 -25.05 -10.48 -18.38
C THR A 579 -25.75 -11.17 -17.19
N SER A 580 -25.58 -12.49 -17.06
CA SER A 580 -26.33 -13.30 -16.09
C SER A 580 -25.82 -13.24 -14.64
N ASP A 581 -24.62 -12.71 -14.39
CA ASP A 581 -23.98 -12.68 -13.07
C ASP A 581 -24.35 -11.41 -12.27
N ARG A 582 -25.64 -11.23 -12.00
CA ARG A 582 -26.24 -10.05 -11.31
C ARG A 582 -25.71 -9.77 -9.89
N GLY A 583 -24.80 -10.59 -9.36
CA GLY A 583 -24.25 -10.49 -8.01
C GLY A 583 -22.87 -9.82 -7.89
N LYS A 584 -22.12 -9.63 -8.98
CA LYS A 584 -20.74 -9.11 -8.92
C LYS A 584 -20.59 -7.75 -9.61
N SER A 585 -19.96 -6.80 -8.92
CA SER A 585 -19.57 -5.51 -9.50
C SER A 585 -18.32 -5.65 -10.39
N GLN A 586 -18.51 -5.99 -11.67
CA GLN A 586 -17.41 -6.33 -12.58
C GLN A 586 -16.58 -5.13 -13.09
N GLY A 587 -17.16 -3.92 -13.15
CA GLY A 587 -16.46 -2.71 -13.59
C GLY A 587 -15.53 -2.10 -12.53
N PRO A 588 -14.44 -1.39 -12.91
CA PRO A 588 -13.56 -0.69 -11.97
C PRO A 588 -14.29 0.20 -10.95
N HIS A 589 -13.83 0.17 -9.71
CA HIS A 589 -14.40 0.91 -8.57
C HIS A 589 -13.38 1.84 -7.89
N ILE A 590 -13.75 2.51 -6.79
CA ILE A 590 -12.86 3.32 -5.94
C ILE A 590 -11.69 2.48 -5.42
N SER A 591 -10.46 3.01 -5.48
CA SER A 591 -9.37 2.45 -4.68
C SER A 591 -9.44 3.00 -3.26
N SER A 592 -9.41 2.09 -2.29
CA SER A 592 -9.64 2.36 -0.87
C SER A 592 -8.72 1.55 0.05
N HIS A 593 -7.61 1.04 -0.49
CA HIS A 593 -6.61 0.31 0.29
C HIS A 593 -5.92 1.20 1.34
N ASN A 594 -5.83 2.51 1.06
CA ASN A 594 -5.37 3.54 1.98
C ASN A 594 -6.46 4.07 2.94
N ALA A 595 -7.68 3.53 2.92
CA ALA A 595 -8.77 4.00 3.78
C ALA A 595 -8.51 3.67 5.26
N VAL A 596 -8.49 4.73 6.09
CA VAL A 596 -8.31 4.62 7.55
C VAL A 596 -9.39 5.39 8.30
N ARG A 597 -9.74 4.93 9.51
CA ARG A 597 -10.63 5.69 10.41
C ARG A 597 -9.82 6.64 11.29
N ILE A 598 -10.20 7.91 11.34
CA ILE A 598 -9.65 8.85 12.32
C ILE A 598 -10.36 8.69 13.67
N LEU A 599 -9.64 8.19 14.69
CA LEU A 599 -10.19 7.99 16.04
C LEU A 599 -10.63 9.29 16.74
N ALA A 600 -10.09 10.43 16.31
CA ALA A 600 -10.29 11.75 16.91
C ALA A 600 -11.34 12.65 16.22
N GLN A 601 -11.84 12.25 15.03
CA GLN A 601 -12.69 13.07 14.16
C GLN A 601 -13.93 12.34 13.64
N ALA A 602 -14.16 11.10 14.09
CA ALA A 602 -15.40 10.37 13.82
C ALA A 602 -16.56 10.96 14.64
N ASP A 603 -17.04 12.15 14.27
CA ASP A 603 -18.34 12.65 14.68
C ASP A 603 -19.42 11.68 14.17
N PRO A 604 -20.14 10.97 15.05
CA PRO A 604 -21.18 10.02 14.62
C PRO A 604 -22.28 10.70 13.80
N LYS A 605 -22.53 12.00 14.04
CA LYS A 605 -23.54 12.77 13.32
C LYS A 605 -23.10 13.07 11.90
N ALA A 606 -21.84 13.45 11.67
CA ALA A 606 -21.28 13.61 10.33
C ALA A 606 -21.29 12.29 9.53
N MET A 607 -20.88 11.19 10.16
CA MET A 607 -20.89 9.85 9.53
C MET A 607 -22.32 9.41 9.18
N GLN A 608 -23.29 9.57 10.10
CA GLN A 608 -24.71 9.27 9.84
C GLN A 608 -25.28 10.14 8.72
N THR A 609 -25.01 11.46 8.75
CA THR A 609 -25.47 12.41 7.72
C THR A 609 -24.95 11.99 6.34
N LYS A 610 -23.70 11.55 6.25
CA LYS A 610 -23.10 11.08 5.01
C LYS A 610 -23.70 9.75 4.52
N SER A 611 -24.00 8.81 5.42
CA SER A 611 -24.73 7.58 5.06
C SER A 611 -26.10 7.90 4.48
N THR A 612 -26.90 8.70 5.19
CA THR A 612 -28.24 9.11 4.75
C THR A 612 -28.25 9.97 3.48
N GLN A 613 -27.20 10.75 3.23
CA GLN A 613 -27.02 11.43 1.94
C GLN A 613 -26.76 10.43 0.79
N LEU A 614 -25.93 9.41 1.01
CA LEU A 614 -25.63 8.38 0.01
C LEU A 614 -26.86 7.48 -0.24
N GLU A 615 -27.54 7.04 0.82
CA GLU A 615 -28.82 6.30 0.77
C GLU A 615 -29.86 7.08 -0.07
N SER A 616 -30.08 8.37 0.25
CA SER A 616 -31.00 9.22 -0.50
C SER A 616 -30.57 9.45 -1.96
N CYS A 617 -29.29 9.29 -2.32
CA CYS A 617 -28.84 9.33 -3.72
C CYS A 617 -29.01 7.98 -4.41
N TRP A 618 -28.78 6.87 -3.70
CA TRP A 618 -29.03 5.52 -4.19
C TRP A 618 -30.52 5.29 -4.50
N GLU A 619 -31.43 5.68 -3.59
CA GLU A 619 -32.89 5.64 -3.85
C GLU A 619 -33.28 6.38 -5.14
N LYS A 620 -32.66 7.54 -5.40
CA LYS A 620 -32.91 8.35 -6.60
C LYS A 620 -32.40 7.65 -7.87
N ALA A 621 -31.27 6.95 -7.80
CA ALA A 621 -30.76 6.12 -8.89
C ALA A 621 -31.68 4.91 -9.13
N GLN A 622 -32.05 4.17 -8.08
CA GLN A 622 -32.95 3.02 -8.14
C GLN A 622 -34.31 3.38 -8.77
N ARG A 623 -34.93 4.49 -8.32
CA ARG A 623 -36.20 5.00 -8.92
C ARG A 623 -36.05 5.34 -10.41
N ARG A 624 -34.90 5.86 -10.85
CA ARG A 624 -34.64 6.09 -12.29
C ARG A 624 -34.43 4.79 -13.06
N SER A 625 -33.87 3.76 -12.44
CA SER A 625 -33.73 2.43 -13.06
C SER A 625 -35.10 1.79 -13.28
N HIS A 626 -35.96 1.74 -12.25
CA HIS A 626 -37.33 1.22 -12.38
C HIS A 626 -38.16 1.99 -13.42
N ASN A 627 -38.01 3.32 -13.50
CA ASN A 627 -38.68 4.14 -14.51
C ASN A 627 -38.16 3.91 -15.94
N ARG A 628 -37.03 3.22 -16.13
CA ARG A 628 -36.50 2.81 -17.45
C ARG A 628 -36.87 1.37 -17.80
N SER A 629 -36.70 0.43 -16.86
CA SER A 629 -36.94 -1.01 -17.10
C SER A 629 -38.42 -1.41 -17.02
N GLY A 630 -39.27 -0.60 -16.39
CA GLY A 630 -40.69 -0.88 -16.19
C GLY A 630 -40.98 -2.01 -15.18
N SER A 631 -39.97 -2.71 -14.69
CA SER A 631 -40.11 -3.82 -13.75
C SER A 631 -40.39 -3.35 -12.32
N ARG A 632 -41.51 -3.80 -11.75
CA ARG A 632 -41.80 -3.68 -10.31
C ARG A 632 -41.15 -4.81 -9.52
N GLY A 633 -40.33 -4.47 -8.54
CA GLY A 633 -39.89 -5.38 -7.48
C GLY A 633 -38.73 -6.32 -7.86
N GLY A 634 -37.56 -6.03 -7.29
CA GLY A 634 -36.55 -7.03 -6.93
C GLY A 634 -36.34 -6.95 -5.42
N GLU A 635 -35.89 -8.02 -4.77
CA GLU A 635 -35.86 -8.13 -3.31
C GLU A 635 -34.97 -7.08 -2.62
N ASP A 636 -35.31 -6.81 -1.35
CA ASP A 636 -34.62 -5.86 -0.49
C ASP A 636 -33.19 -6.35 -0.19
N GLN A 637 -32.20 -5.87 -0.95
CA GLN A 637 -30.81 -6.26 -0.79
C GLN A 637 -30.31 -5.84 0.58
N THR A 638 -30.19 -6.79 1.51
CA THR A 638 -29.78 -6.60 2.90
C THR A 638 -28.60 -5.64 2.99
N GLN A 639 -28.86 -4.43 3.50
CA GLN A 639 -27.97 -3.29 3.38
C GLN A 639 -26.61 -3.59 4.02
N VAL A 640 -25.59 -3.79 3.19
CA VAL A 640 -24.21 -3.97 3.67
C VAL A 640 -23.77 -2.66 4.31
N SER A 641 -23.79 -2.63 5.65
CA SER A 641 -23.66 -1.43 6.51
C SER A 641 -22.34 -0.65 6.36
N TYR A 642 -21.42 -1.10 5.51
CA TYR A 642 -20.17 -0.44 5.20
C TYR A 642 -20.04 -0.21 3.70
N GLY A 643 -19.88 1.06 3.32
CA GLY A 643 -19.53 1.41 1.94
C GLY A 643 -18.09 1.00 1.63
N PRO A 644 -17.76 0.63 0.38
CA PRO A 644 -16.42 0.14 -0.01
C PRO A 644 -15.32 1.21 -0.03
N TYR A 645 -15.62 2.42 0.46
CA TYR A 645 -14.68 3.49 0.79
C TYR A 645 -14.23 3.48 2.27
N ALA A 646 -14.88 2.67 3.11
CA ALA A 646 -14.52 2.49 4.52
C ALA A 646 -13.21 1.72 4.66
N ARG A 647 -12.58 1.83 5.84
CA ARG A 647 -11.46 0.96 6.22
C ARG A 647 -11.85 -0.53 6.07
N ASP A 648 -10.87 -1.38 5.79
CA ASP A 648 -11.08 -2.83 5.75
C ASP A 648 -11.59 -3.35 7.12
N PRO A 649 -12.76 -4.03 7.19
CA PRO A 649 -13.30 -4.57 8.43
C PRO A 649 -12.63 -5.88 8.86
N GLU A 650 -11.91 -6.58 7.98
CA GLU A 650 -11.07 -7.71 8.38
C GLU A 650 -9.89 -7.23 9.26
N ILE A 651 -9.39 -6.00 9.13
CA ILE A 651 -8.25 -5.54 9.94
C ILE A 651 -8.66 -5.26 11.40
N LEU A 652 -8.18 -6.09 12.34
CA LEU A 652 -8.31 -5.92 13.79
C LEU A 652 -7.08 -5.25 14.41
N ARG A 653 -7.28 -4.07 14.99
CA ARG A 653 -6.23 -3.26 15.65
C ARG A 653 -5.43 -3.96 16.76
N GLU A 654 -5.96 -5.02 17.36
CA GLU A 654 -5.35 -5.73 18.50
C GLU A 654 -4.27 -6.73 18.09
N ILE A 655 -4.28 -7.17 16.81
CA ILE A 655 -3.36 -8.19 16.29
C ILE A 655 -1.94 -7.65 16.02
N TYR A 656 -1.79 -6.34 15.78
CA TYR A 656 -0.59 -5.71 15.22
C TYR A 656 0.14 -4.78 16.21
N PRO A 657 1.48 -4.60 16.10
CA PRO A 657 2.28 -3.60 16.84
C PRO A 657 1.76 -2.15 16.76
N SER A 658 1.09 -1.86 15.64
CA SER A 658 0.57 -0.56 15.25
C SER A 658 -0.69 -0.79 14.41
N ASN A 659 -1.78 -0.09 14.71
CA ASN A 659 -3.06 -0.31 14.04
C ASN A 659 -2.99 0.08 12.54
N PRO A 660 -3.15 -0.86 11.59
CA PRO A 660 -3.01 -0.55 10.16
C PRO A 660 -4.22 0.23 9.59
N ALA A 661 -5.38 0.19 10.25
CA ALA A 661 -6.65 0.66 9.70
C ALA A 661 -7.20 1.93 10.38
N CYS A 662 -6.45 2.52 11.32
CA CYS A 662 -6.80 3.82 11.91
C CYS A 662 -5.56 4.72 12.06
N VAL A 663 -5.78 6.03 11.99
CA VAL A 663 -4.79 7.03 12.40
C VAL A 663 -5.35 7.84 13.56
N ASN A 664 -4.51 8.09 14.57
CA ASN A 664 -4.88 9.01 15.65
C ASN A 664 -4.33 10.42 15.34
N ILE A 665 -5.21 11.43 15.39
CA ILE A 665 -4.87 12.85 15.17
C ILE A 665 -5.48 13.80 16.22
N THR A 666 -5.76 13.29 17.43
CA THR A 666 -5.96 14.17 18.59
C THR A 666 -4.78 15.16 18.71
N ALA A 667 -4.98 16.30 19.36
CA ALA A 667 -3.86 17.21 19.61
C ALA A 667 -2.74 16.44 20.35
N GLY A 668 -1.55 16.41 19.75
CA GLY A 668 -0.38 15.73 20.29
C GLY A 668 -0.02 14.36 19.69
N VAL A 669 -0.78 13.74 18.79
CA VAL A 669 -0.41 12.43 18.18
C VAL A 669 -0.19 12.50 16.67
N VAL A 670 0.48 11.50 16.07
CA VAL A 670 0.82 11.33 14.62
C VAL A 670 0.50 12.53 13.71
N GLY A 671 -0.76 12.66 13.27
CA GLY A 671 -1.21 13.63 12.26
C GLY A 671 -1.57 15.01 12.81
N ASN A 672 -1.27 15.29 14.07
CA ASN A 672 -1.47 16.57 14.76
C ASN A 672 -0.50 16.73 15.96
N CYS A 673 0.70 16.18 15.84
CA CYS A 673 1.63 16.00 16.96
C CYS A 673 2.27 17.28 17.48
N ILE A 674 2.39 18.35 16.67
CA ILE A 674 2.81 19.68 17.15
C ILE A 674 1.62 20.63 17.11
N SER A 675 1.31 21.21 18.27
CA SER A 675 0.27 22.22 18.48
C SER A 675 0.40 23.37 17.48
N GLY A 676 -0.73 23.82 16.93
CA GLY A 676 -0.78 24.82 15.86
C GLY A 676 -0.65 24.25 14.45
N THR A 677 -0.13 23.02 14.24
CA THR A 677 -0.11 22.38 12.89
C THR A 677 -1.48 21.83 12.45
N GLN A 678 -2.56 22.20 13.16
CA GLN A 678 -3.91 21.72 12.90
C GLN A 678 -4.35 22.13 11.49
N GLY A 679 -4.82 21.16 10.70
CA GLY A 679 -5.22 21.39 9.31
C GLY A 679 -4.09 21.36 8.26
N VAL A 680 -2.81 21.43 8.64
CA VAL A 680 -1.71 21.36 7.66
C VAL A 680 -1.63 19.98 7.00
N GLY A 681 -1.77 18.92 7.80
CA GLY A 681 -1.87 17.54 7.29
C GLY A 681 -3.10 17.27 6.43
N LEU A 682 -4.05 18.21 6.34
CA LEU A 682 -5.24 18.12 5.48
C LEU A 682 -4.96 18.65 4.06
N ALA A 683 -3.81 19.31 3.84
CA ALA A 683 -3.38 19.83 2.54
C ALA A 683 -1.98 19.35 2.09
N GLN A 684 -1.22 18.71 2.99
CA GLN A 684 0.04 18.00 2.67
C GLN A 684 -0.09 16.47 2.78
N GLY A 685 -1.23 15.94 3.26
CA GLY A 685 -1.48 14.51 3.51
C GLY A 685 -2.74 13.99 2.81
N ALA A 686 -2.70 14.04 1.48
CA ALA A 686 -3.61 13.39 0.54
C ALA A 686 -2.99 13.50 -0.87
N CYS A 687 -3.63 12.92 -1.89
CA CYS A 687 -3.25 13.02 -3.31
C CYS A 687 -3.43 14.45 -3.84
N VAL A 688 -2.54 15.37 -3.42
CA VAL A 688 -2.69 16.83 -3.52
C VAL A 688 -1.41 17.43 -4.10
N SER A 689 -1.57 18.19 -5.20
CA SER A 689 -0.53 19.10 -5.68
C SER A 689 -0.55 20.38 -4.83
N SER A 690 0.25 20.48 -3.76
CA SER A 690 0.21 21.62 -2.83
C SER A 690 1.49 22.46 -2.77
N THR A 691 1.42 23.63 -3.41
CA THR A 691 2.09 24.85 -2.94
C THR A 691 1.12 25.68 -2.11
N ILE A 692 1.42 25.95 -0.83
CA ILE A 692 0.67 26.92 -0.02
C ILE A 692 1.53 28.17 0.19
N SER A 693 1.26 29.21 -0.58
CA SER A 693 1.58 30.58 -0.16
C SER A 693 0.78 30.90 1.10
N ALA A 694 1.45 31.35 2.17
CA ALA A 694 0.84 31.56 3.47
C ALA A 694 -0.13 32.76 3.50
N GLN A 695 -1.36 32.57 3.01
CA GLN A 695 -2.40 33.59 3.09
C GLN A 695 -2.86 33.77 4.54
N THR A 696 -2.46 34.90 5.13
CA THR A 696 -3.06 35.47 6.34
C THR A 696 -4.58 35.50 6.23
N ARG A 697 -5.31 35.26 7.33
CA ARG A 697 -6.78 35.16 7.45
C ARG A 697 -7.58 36.22 6.65
N GLY A 698 -7.76 35.99 5.35
CA GLY A 698 -8.75 36.67 4.53
C GLY A 698 -10.13 36.07 4.81
N LYS A 699 -11.19 36.89 4.84
CA LYS A 699 -12.58 36.43 5.02
C LYS A 699 -13.17 35.82 3.73
N GLY A 700 -12.47 34.85 3.14
CA GLY A 700 -13.00 34.03 2.05
C GLY A 700 -14.11 33.13 2.58
N LYS A 701 -15.31 33.22 1.99
CA LYS A 701 -16.47 32.42 2.42
C LYS A 701 -16.27 30.97 1.99
N SER A 702 -16.16 30.05 2.96
CA SER A 702 -16.34 28.61 2.68
C SER A 702 -17.74 28.38 2.12
N PHE A 703 -17.86 27.62 1.02
CA PHE A 703 -19.09 27.51 0.25
C PHE A 703 -20.10 26.48 0.81
N CYS A 704 -20.27 26.46 2.13
CA CYS A 704 -21.37 25.76 2.81
C CYS A 704 -22.68 26.57 2.74
N ALA A 705 -23.10 26.91 1.52
CA ALA A 705 -24.32 27.67 1.26
C ALA A 705 -25.55 26.73 1.21
N GLY A 706 -26.03 26.31 2.38
CA GLY A 706 -27.32 25.63 2.49
C GLY A 706 -28.46 26.59 2.09
N MET A 707 -29.35 26.16 1.20
CA MET A 707 -30.52 26.96 0.83
C MET A 707 -31.57 26.92 1.95
N ALA A 708 -31.75 28.06 2.62
CA ALA A 708 -32.86 28.33 3.51
C ALA A 708 -33.35 29.77 3.25
N GLY A 709 -34.63 29.95 2.94
CA GLY A 709 -35.19 31.29 2.69
C GLY A 709 -36.28 31.38 1.63
N CYS A 710 -37.47 30.84 1.93
CA CYS A 710 -38.73 31.46 1.52
C CYS A 710 -39.61 31.52 2.77
N GLY A 711 -39.84 32.71 3.30
CA GLY A 711 -40.82 32.93 4.36
C GLY A 711 -42.17 33.34 3.76
N MET A 712 -43.23 33.17 4.54
CA MET A 712 -44.43 33.98 4.46
C MET A 712 -44.59 34.73 5.77
N SER A 713 -45.16 35.94 5.69
CA SER A 713 -45.45 36.81 6.83
C SER A 713 -46.95 37.08 6.84
N LEU A 714 -47.51 37.15 8.04
CA LEU A 714 -48.95 37.04 8.37
C LEU A 714 -49.47 35.59 8.25
#